data_AF-A0A1S9R9S1-F1
#
_entry.id   AF-A0A1S9R9S1-F1
#
_cell.length_a   1.000
_cell.length_b   1.000
_cell.length_c   1.000
_cell.angle_alpha   90.00
_cell.angle_beta   90.00
_cell.angle_gamma   90.00
#
_symmetry.space_group_name_H-M   'P 1'
#
loop_
_entity.id
_entity.type
_entity.pdbx_description
1 polymer ?
#
loop_
_entity_poly.entity_id
_entity_poly.type
_entity_poly.pdbx_seq_one_letter_code
_entity_poly.pdbx_strand_id
1 'polypeptide(L)'
;MPPIRTESSQKLVNQEGKILLALDDLKNGRVKSIRAAASLYAIPKSTLHARADGRIARVDKRPSRYKLTQLEEDALTEWILSMDSRGAAPRPVTIGEMANILLAARGSQPPLTVGKNWPTKFVERRDELRTRYSVRYDYQRALNEDPKALRAWFATIQSVIDENGIQPEDIYNFDETGFAMGLISSQKVVTRAEFYGRRRLLQPGNREWVTAIEAICADGYSLPPCVIFKGKVAIASWFDNLPKDWRFEVSANGWTSDEIGLRWLQKLFIPLTNSRVRGRFRLLILDGHGSHLTPQFDRICAENDIIPLCMPAHSSHLLQPLDVGCFAVIKRAYSRFVSDLTRTGYNHIDKCDFLENYQHARLEAFQKPSIIQNSFAASGLVPVDAERVLSKLNISLQTPSPPSSRPSSRSSQFTPKTPRTVIQLQKQASLLKDLLHRRSNTPPSPVNTVVNQMIKGAYLSLHTAALLTQDNTNLRAANQKVVNKRNRSHKQIPCEEGLTVEEGIQLVEQLNQPVEADRVVSHAQGELPSQANPPPTRAPPRCSVPFNRVSRSSGNYLYLGLTRAHVTRNVPHRASVEASRLGTKCGTAEKIPKESRHFSYPFTMAENSPNPVPFSEPPYLRGLPSPYITPAHREFQKRCRKFAWENLIQHAMEWEKAGTVPEHVFDTFCKHNMLLPNMPAPLPVDWLKRLGINDILGVKVEDWDYIYTGIYCDELARSGLSGPGGSLNAGFAFGIPPIVKFGSKELQERFLPDLLTGKKRACIAITEPEAGSDVANIVTTATKSADGKHYIINGSKKWITNGIWSDYATMAVRTGGPGPTGLSVLVVPLKNHPGVTMRRLKVSGQITGGTTYIELDDVKVPVSNLIGKEGQGMRIIMTNFNHERLVISVGVTRAARVALSAAFSYCLKREAFGKTLMDQPVVRHRLAKAGAELETMWAWVEQILYQLCHLSKEESDIQLGGLTALAKAKSAMVLNECAQVAVLLFGGNGFTQTGQGELVEAILRDVPGARIPGGSEDVLLDLSVRQLVKIYQAQEKKLSQSSKI
;
A
#
# COMPACT_ATOMS: atom_id res chain seq x y z
N MET A 1 -37.05 -23.05 10.06
CA MET A 1 -38.26 -23.00 9.22
C MET A 1 -38.02 -23.79 7.95
N PRO A 2 -38.90 -24.71 7.55
CA PRO A 2 -38.89 -25.24 6.19
C PRO A 2 -39.33 -24.16 5.18
N PRO A 3 -38.89 -24.21 3.91
CA PRO A 3 -39.19 -23.17 2.93
C PRO A 3 -40.66 -23.22 2.49
N ILE A 4 -41.28 -22.04 2.37
CA ILE A 4 -42.65 -21.88 1.87
C ILE A 4 -42.65 -22.20 0.37
N ARG A 5 -43.29 -23.31 -0.02
CA ARG A 5 -43.52 -23.66 -1.43
C ARG A 5 -44.62 -22.77 -2.02
N THR A 6 -44.48 -22.40 -3.29
CA THR A 6 -45.49 -21.63 -4.02
C THR A 6 -46.78 -22.45 -4.24
N GLU A 7 -47.94 -21.82 -4.09
CA GLU A 7 -49.25 -22.51 -4.07
C GLU A 7 -49.51 -23.44 -5.26
N SER A 8 -49.02 -23.12 -6.46
CA SER A 8 -49.30 -23.92 -7.66
C SER A 8 -48.63 -25.29 -7.63
N SER A 9 -47.41 -25.40 -7.08
CA SER A 9 -46.71 -26.68 -6.94
C SER A 9 -47.38 -27.57 -5.89
N GLN A 10 -47.78 -26.97 -4.76
CA GLN A 10 -48.51 -27.69 -3.70
C GLN A 10 -49.88 -28.21 -4.19
N LYS A 11 -50.59 -27.43 -5.02
CA LYS A 11 -51.86 -27.85 -5.65
C LYS A 11 -51.68 -29.04 -6.59
N LEU A 12 -50.60 -29.09 -7.39
CA LEU A 12 -50.32 -30.20 -8.31
C LEU A 12 -49.98 -31.51 -7.57
N VAL A 13 -49.14 -31.46 -6.54
CA VAL A 13 -48.79 -32.65 -5.73
C VAL A 13 -50.01 -33.20 -5.00
N ASN A 14 -50.85 -32.34 -4.41
CA ASN A 14 -52.10 -32.75 -3.78
C ASN A 14 -53.11 -33.34 -4.77
N GLN A 15 -53.08 -32.93 -6.05
CA GLN A 15 -53.95 -33.48 -7.09
C GLN A 15 -53.49 -34.87 -7.55
N GLU A 16 -52.18 -35.09 -7.70
CA GLU A 16 -51.63 -36.41 -8.05
C GLU A 16 -51.84 -37.44 -6.93
N GLY A 17 -51.67 -37.04 -5.65
CA GLY A 17 -51.96 -37.90 -4.51
C GLY A 17 -53.41 -38.38 -4.46
N LYS A 18 -54.38 -37.52 -4.82
CA LYS A 18 -55.79 -37.91 -4.97
C LYS A 18 -56.01 -38.90 -6.11
N ILE A 19 -55.30 -38.75 -7.23
CA ILE A 19 -55.37 -39.69 -8.37
C ILE A 19 -54.87 -41.07 -7.96
N LEU A 20 -53.76 -41.16 -7.23
CA LEU A 20 -53.22 -42.43 -6.74
C LEU A 20 -54.16 -43.13 -5.75
N LEU A 21 -54.75 -42.39 -4.80
CA LEU A 21 -55.77 -42.94 -3.89
C LEU A 21 -57.03 -43.43 -4.63
N ALA A 22 -57.49 -42.67 -5.64
CA ALA A 22 -58.62 -43.08 -6.46
C ALA A 22 -58.35 -44.35 -7.28
N LEU A 23 -57.11 -44.55 -7.74
CA LEU A 23 -56.68 -45.78 -8.42
C LEU A 23 -56.55 -46.97 -7.46
N ASP A 24 -56.05 -46.75 -6.24
CA ASP A 24 -55.96 -47.80 -5.22
C ASP A 24 -57.36 -48.29 -4.79
N ASP A 25 -58.31 -47.38 -4.57
CA ASP A 25 -59.68 -47.73 -4.20
C ASP A 25 -60.47 -48.39 -5.35
N LEU A 26 -60.13 -48.09 -6.61
CA LEU A 26 -60.61 -48.85 -7.78
C LEU A 26 -60.02 -50.26 -7.82
N LYS A 27 -58.71 -50.39 -7.61
CA LYS A 27 -57.98 -51.65 -7.69
C LYS A 27 -58.37 -52.61 -6.56
N ASN A 28 -58.60 -52.08 -5.37
CA ASN A 28 -59.01 -52.83 -4.18
C ASN A 28 -60.53 -53.02 -4.07
N GLY A 29 -61.30 -52.68 -5.12
CA GLY A 29 -62.75 -52.90 -5.20
C GLY A 29 -63.61 -52.04 -4.27
N ARG A 30 -63.01 -51.11 -3.51
CA ARG A 30 -63.71 -50.18 -2.61
C ARG A 30 -64.62 -49.21 -3.37
N VAL A 31 -64.28 -48.89 -4.62
CA VAL A 31 -65.14 -48.10 -5.53
C VAL A 31 -65.37 -48.84 -6.85
N LYS A 32 -66.65 -49.08 -7.19
CA LYS A 32 -67.04 -50.00 -8.27
C LYS A 32 -66.89 -49.48 -9.72
N SER A 33 -66.51 -48.21 -9.95
CA SER A 33 -66.26 -47.71 -11.31
C SER A 33 -65.41 -46.44 -11.35
N ILE A 34 -64.65 -46.24 -12.44
CA ILE A 34 -63.84 -45.02 -12.67
C ILE A 34 -64.70 -43.74 -12.59
N ARG A 35 -65.98 -43.80 -12.98
CA ARG A 35 -66.91 -42.66 -12.88
C ARG A 35 -67.25 -42.31 -11.44
N ALA A 36 -67.48 -43.32 -10.59
CA ALA A 36 -67.72 -43.12 -9.16
C ALA A 36 -66.45 -42.60 -8.45
N ALA A 37 -65.28 -43.17 -8.75
CA ALA A 37 -64.01 -42.70 -8.16
C ALA A 37 -63.66 -41.27 -8.58
N ALA A 38 -63.83 -40.93 -9.87
CA ALA A 38 -63.65 -39.57 -10.37
C ALA A 38 -64.54 -38.55 -9.62
N SER A 39 -65.80 -38.92 -9.33
CA SER A 39 -66.71 -38.06 -8.57
C SER A 39 -66.34 -37.99 -7.08
N LEU A 40 -65.98 -39.12 -6.45
CA LEU A 40 -65.69 -39.21 -5.02
C LEU A 40 -64.45 -38.38 -4.63
N TYR A 41 -63.39 -38.43 -5.43
CA TYR A 41 -62.14 -37.71 -5.18
C TYR A 41 -62.08 -36.32 -5.84
N ALA A 42 -63.14 -35.90 -6.53
CA ALA A 42 -63.25 -34.66 -7.30
C ALA A 42 -62.14 -34.50 -8.37
N ILE A 43 -61.99 -35.51 -9.24
CA ILE A 43 -60.98 -35.61 -10.29
C ILE A 43 -61.67 -35.68 -11.66
N PRO A 44 -61.20 -34.98 -12.71
CA PRO A 44 -61.72 -35.15 -14.06
C PRO A 44 -61.60 -36.61 -14.54
N LYS A 45 -62.73 -37.21 -14.98
CA LYS A 45 -62.78 -38.63 -15.41
C LYS A 45 -61.73 -38.97 -16.47
N SER A 46 -61.46 -38.06 -17.41
CA SER A 46 -60.45 -38.23 -18.46
C SER A 46 -59.03 -38.34 -17.90
N THR A 47 -58.68 -37.58 -16.87
CA THR A 47 -57.38 -37.64 -16.20
C THR A 47 -57.20 -38.97 -15.46
N LEU A 48 -58.22 -39.40 -14.70
CA LEU A 48 -58.17 -40.67 -13.97
C LEU A 48 -58.08 -41.88 -14.92
N HIS A 49 -58.83 -41.85 -16.03
CA HIS A 49 -58.78 -42.88 -17.07
C HIS A 49 -57.40 -42.95 -17.73
N ALA A 50 -56.84 -41.81 -18.18
CA ALA A 50 -55.51 -41.77 -18.79
C ALA A 50 -54.40 -42.28 -17.85
N ARG A 51 -54.57 -42.10 -16.53
CA ARG A 51 -53.64 -42.59 -15.51
C ARG A 51 -53.81 -44.10 -15.25
N ALA A 52 -55.04 -44.61 -15.30
CA ALA A 52 -55.32 -46.06 -15.29
C ALA A 52 -54.74 -46.77 -16.53
N ASP A 53 -54.78 -46.12 -17.69
CA ASP A 53 -54.14 -46.59 -18.95
C ASP A 53 -52.60 -46.44 -18.95
N GLY A 54 -51.96 -46.25 -17.79
CA GLY A 54 -50.51 -46.21 -17.62
C GLY A 54 -49.80 -44.95 -18.13
N ARG A 55 -50.50 -43.89 -18.57
CA ARG A 55 -49.84 -42.66 -19.02
C ARG A 55 -49.23 -41.91 -17.84
N ILE A 56 -47.91 -41.70 -17.88
CA ILE A 56 -47.12 -41.00 -16.85
C ILE A 56 -47.53 -39.52 -16.76
N ALA A 57 -47.56 -38.94 -15.54
CA ALA A 57 -47.93 -37.55 -15.34
C ALA A 57 -46.93 -36.59 -15.98
N ARG A 58 -47.41 -35.40 -16.33
CA ARG A 58 -46.59 -34.39 -17.02
C ARG A 58 -45.46 -33.83 -16.14
N VAL A 59 -45.57 -33.94 -14.82
CA VAL A 59 -44.52 -33.60 -13.85
C VAL A 59 -43.38 -34.63 -13.86
N ASP A 60 -43.69 -35.91 -14.07
CA ASP A 60 -42.71 -37.01 -14.04
C ASP A 60 -42.06 -37.24 -15.43
N LYS A 61 -42.56 -36.56 -16.49
CA LYS A 61 -42.08 -36.71 -17.86
C LYS A 61 -40.97 -35.69 -18.19
N ARG A 62 -39.70 -36.12 -18.11
CA ARG A 62 -38.52 -35.30 -18.42
C ARG A 62 -38.64 -34.62 -19.80
N PRO A 63 -38.51 -33.28 -19.91
CA PRO A 63 -38.57 -32.58 -21.19
C PRO A 63 -37.34 -32.85 -22.07
N SER A 64 -37.54 -33.00 -23.38
CA SER A 64 -36.57 -33.49 -24.36
C SER A 64 -35.42 -32.53 -24.76
N ARG A 65 -34.99 -31.64 -23.87
CA ARG A 65 -34.03 -30.54 -24.18
C ARG A 65 -32.77 -30.50 -23.29
N TYR A 66 -32.40 -31.60 -22.63
CA TYR A 66 -31.12 -31.70 -21.91
C TYR A 66 -29.99 -32.06 -22.89
N LYS A 67 -28.83 -31.39 -22.77
CA LYS A 67 -27.65 -31.68 -23.60
C LYS A 67 -26.82 -32.86 -23.08
N LEU A 68 -26.68 -32.95 -21.76
CA LEU A 68 -26.01 -34.05 -21.06
C LEU A 68 -27.03 -35.15 -20.73
N THR A 69 -26.57 -36.40 -20.61
CA THR A 69 -27.39 -37.52 -20.11
C THR A 69 -27.61 -37.41 -18.60
N GLN A 70 -28.46 -38.29 -18.05
CA GLN A 70 -28.62 -38.38 -16.59
C GLN A 70 -27.30 -38.74 -15.90
N LEU A 71 -26.65 -39.81 -16.38
CA LEU A 71 -25.39 -40.32 -15.84
C LEU A 71 -24.25 -39.28 -15.90
N GLU A 72 -24.18 -38.48 -16.97
CA GLU A 72 -23.18 -37.39 -17.08
C GLU A 72 -23.47 -36.23 -16.11
N GLU A 73 -24.73 -35.86 -15.91
CA GLU A 73 -25.08 -34.84 -14.91
C GLU A 73 -24.88 -35.36 -13.47
N ASP A 74 -25.08 -36.65 -13.22
CA ASP A 74 -24.86 -37.29 -11.93
C ASP A 74 -23.35 -37.43 -11.63
N ALA A 75 -22.54 -37.90 -12.59
CA ALA A 75 -21.08 -37.93 -12.48
C ALA A 75 -20.48 -36.53 -12.30
N LEU A 76 -21.02 -35.51 -12.98
CA LEU A 76 -20.63 -34.11 -12.77
C LEU A 76 -21.01 -33.60 -11.38
N THR A 77 -22.12 -34.10 -10.81
CA THR A 77 -22.57 -33.76 -9.44
C THR A 77 -21.67 -34.43 -8.39
N GLU A 78 -21.37 -35.72 -8.54
CA GLU A 78 -20.41 -36.45 -7.69
C GLU A 78 -19.01 -35.81 -7.75
N TRP A 79 -18.55 -35.40 -8.94
CA TRP A 79 -17.30 -34.67 -9.09
C TRP A 79 -17.31 -33.32 -8.33
N ILE A 80 -18.39 -32.54 -8.40
CA ILE A 80 -18.52 -31.29 -7.63
C ILE A 80 -18.51 -31.57 -6.12
N LEU A 81 -19.24 -32.57 -5.65
CA LEU A 81 -19.29 -32.94 -4.23
C LEU A 81 -17.94 -33.49 -3.73
N SER A 82 -17.23 -34.26 -4.56
CA SER A 82 -15.86 -34.72 -4.30
C SER A 82 -14.84 -33.58 -4.25
N MET A 83 -15.01 -32.55 -5.07
CA MET A 83 -14.17 -31.35 -5.02
C MET A 83 -14.47 -30.49 -3.78
N ASP A 84 -15.75 -30.36 -3.40
CA ASP A 84 -16.18 -29.64 -2.19
C ASP A 84 -15.73 -30.35 -0.90
N SER A 85 -15.83 -31.69 -0.83
CA SER A 85 -15.36 -32.48 0.31
C SER A 85 -13.83 -32.45 0.48
N ARG A 86 -13.08 -32.12 -0.59
CA ARG A 86 -11.64 -31.85 -0.58
C ARG A 86 -11.29 -30.37 -0.37
N GLY A 87 -12.29 -29.51 -0.09
CA GLY A 87 -12.11 -28.08 0.18
C GLY A 87 -11.88 -27.20 -1.05
N ALA A 88 -12.07 -27.72 -2.26
CA ALA A 88 -11.73 -27.08 -3.53
C ALA A 88 -12.97 -26.82 -4.43
N ALA A 89 -14.04 -26.26 -3.85
CA ALA A 89 -15.33 -26.06 -4.52
C ALA A 89 -15.23 -25.36 -5.90
N PRO A 90 -15.72 -25.97 -7.00
CA PRO A 90 -15.51 -25.46 -8.35
C PRO A 90 -16.38 -24.24 -8.68
N ARG A 91 -15.83 -23.29 -9.46
CA ARG A 91 -16.54 -22.09 -9.91
C ARG A 91 -17.56 -22.42 -11.01
N PRO A 92 -18.67 -21.66 -11.16
CA PRO A 92 -19.67 -21.89 -12.22
C PRO A 92 -19.12 -21.92 -13.65
N VAL A 93 -18.01 -21.22 -13.93
CA VAL A 93 -17.32 -21.26 -15.23
C VAL A 93 -16.70 -22.64 -15.45
N THR A 94 -15.98 -23.16 -14.45
CA THR A 94 -15.32 -24.47 -14.46
C THR A 94 -16.30 -25.64 -14.58
N ILE A 95 -17.50 -25.50 -13.99
CA ILE A 95 -18.60 -26.47 -14.20
C ILE A 95 -19.06 -26.50 -15.67
N GLY A 96 -19.08 -25.34 -16.35
CA GLY A 96 -19.38 -25.25 -17.78
C GLY A 96 -18.28 -25.83 -18.67
N GLU A 97 -17.02 -25.65 -18.29
CA GLU A 97 -15.86 -26.24 -18.96
C GLU A 97 -15.88 -27.77 -18.86
N MET A 98 -16.11 -28.32 -17.66
CA MET A 98 -16.21 -29.77 -17.44
C MET A 98 -17.39 -30.40 -18.20
N ALA A 99 -18.54 -29.72 -18.25
CA ALA A 99 -19.68 -30.16 -19.07
C ALA A 99 -19.36 -30.16 -20.58
N ASN A 100 -18.51 -29.24 -21.06
CA ASN A 100 -18.05 -29.25 -22.46
C ASN A 100 -17.04 -30.39 -22.72
N ILE A 101 -16.20 -30.75 -21.75
CA ILE A 101 -15.27 -31.89 -21.86
C ILE A 101 -16.07 -33.20 -22.02
N LEU A 102 -17.10 -33.42 -21.19
CA LEU A 102 -18.00 -34.58 -21.29
C LEU A 102 -18.72 -34.65 -22.65
N LEU A 103 -19.14 -33.50 -23.20
CA LEU A 103 -19.76 -33.45 -24.52
C LEU A 103 -18.77 -33.66 -25.67
N ALA A 104 -17.52 -33.20 -25.53
CA ALA A 104 -16.46 -33.43 -26.52
C ALA A 104 -16.05 -34.91 -26.58
N ALA A 105 -16.04 -35.61 -25.44
CA ALA A 105 -15.77 -37.05 -25.35
C ALA A 105 -16.77 -37.93 -26.12
N ARG A 106 -17.96 -37.39 -26.46
CA ARG A 106 -18.95 -38.08 -27.33
C ARG A 106 -18.59 -38.06 -28.83
N GLY A 107 -17.49 -37.44 -29.24
CA GLY A 107 -17.01 -37.48 -30.64
C GLY A 107 -17.87 -36.74 -31.68
N SER A 108 -18.76 -35.85 -31.26
CA SER A 108 -19.60 -35.06 -32.18
C SER A 108 -18.78 -33.98 -32.91
N GLN A 109 -18.96 -33.84 -34.22
CA GLN A 109 -18.32 -32.81 -35.04
C GLN A 109 -19.37 -31.88 -35.69
N PRO A 110 -19.35 -30.56 -35.41
CA PRO A 110 -18.55 -29.89 -34.38
C PRO A 110 -18.98 -30.26 -32.95
N PRO A 111 -18.10 -30.09 -31.93
CA PRO A 111 -18.44 -30.43 -30.54
C PRO A 111 -19.65 -29.66 -30.01
N LEU A 112 -20.58 -30.38 -29.39
CA LEU A 112 -21.72 -29.76 -28.71
C LEU A 112 -21.25 -29.02 -27.46
N THR A 113 -21.56 -27.73 -27.35
CA THR A 113 -21.19 -26.90 -26.19
C THR A 113 -22.40 -26.47 -25.34
N VAL A 114 -22.20 -26.25 -24.05
CA VAL A 114 -23.19 -25.64 -23.15
C VAL A 114 -23.17 -24.11 -23.27
N GLY A 115 -24.33 -23.46 -23.13
CA GLY A 115 -24.44 -22.00 -23.20
C GLY A 115 -24.02 -21.31 -21.90
N LYS A 116 -23.65 -20.02 -21.98
CA LYS A 116 -23.14 -19.21 -20.85
C LYS A 116 -23.96 -19.29 -19.54
N ASN A 117 -25.28 -19.43 -19.65
CA ASN A 117 -26.20 -19.48 -18.49
C ASN A 117 -26.57 -20.93 -18.06
N TRP A 118 -26.00 -21.96 -18.69
CA TRP A 118 -26.28 -23.36 -18.37
C TRP A 118 -25.76 -23.80 -16.99
N PRO A 119 -24.54 -23.40 -16.53
CA PRO A 119 -24.04 -23.82 -15.22
C PRO A 119 -24.90 -23.30 -14.06
N THR A 120 -25.35 -22.04 -14.12
CA THR A 120 -26.28 -21.46 -13.14
C THR A 120 -27.57 -22.29 -13.06
N LYS A 121 -28.18 -22.58 -14.22
CA LYS A 121 -29.38 -23.43 -14.32
C LYS A 121 -29.15 -24.89 -13.97
N PHE A 122 -27.90 -25.36 -13.88
CA PHE A 122 -27.53 -26.70 -13.45
C PHE A 122 -27.48 -26.78 -11.91
N VAL A 123 -26.85 -25.80 -11.27
CA VAL A 123 -26.88 -25.64 -9.82
C VAL A 123 -28.32 -25.41 -9.32
N GLU A 124 -29.11 -24.59 -10.00
CA GLU A 124 -30.52 -24.31 -9.62
C GLU A 124 -31.47 -25.53 -9.73
N ARG A 125 -31.10 -26.60 -10.45
CA ARG A 125 -31.97 -27.78 -10.70
C ARG A 125 -31.57 -29.04 -9.93
N ARG A 126 -30.59 -28.93 -9.04
CA ARG A 126 -30.08 -30.02 -8.19
C ARG A 126 -30.21 -29.58 -6.74
N ASP A 127 -31.05 -30.25 -5.97
CA ASP A 127 -31.30 -29.90 -4.56
C ASP A 127 -30.04 -30.06 -3.69
N GLU A 128 -29.08 -30.85 -4.17
CA GLU A 128 -27.77 -31.13 -3.60
C GLU A 128 -26.77 -29.96 -3.74
N LEU A 129 -26.99 -29.03 -4.69
CA LEU A 129 -26.01 -27.99 -5.07
C LEU A 129 -26.52 -26.57 -4.77
N ARG A 130 -25.65 -25.67 -4.28
CA ARG A 130 -26.01 -24.25 -4.02
C ARG A 130 -24.85 -23.28 -4.24
N THR A 131 -25.12 -22.19 -4.95
CA THR A 131 -24.18 -21.05 -5.09
C THR A 131 -24.16 -20.15 -3.85
N ARG A 132 -22.96 -19.72 -3.41
CA ARG A 132 -22.75 -18.75 -2.31
C ARG A 132 -21.69 -17.70 -2.70
N TYR A 133 -21.74 -16.52 -2.09
CA TYR A 133 -20.74 -15.45 -2.27
C TYR A 133 -19.64 -15.53 -1.19
N SER A 134 -18.37 -15.36 -1.60
CA SER A 134 -17.20 -15.30 -0.71
C SER A 134 -16.89 -13.86 -0.26
N VAL A 135 -16.62 -13.65 1.03
CA VAL A 135 -16.31 -12.33 1.62
C VAL A 135 -14.89 -12.32 2.21
N ARG A 136 -14.17 -11.18 2.15
CA ARG A 136 -12.78 -11.06 2.61
C ARG A 136 -12.65 -10.60 4.07
N TYR A 137 -12.53 -11.57 4.97
CA TYR A 137 -11.91 -11.47 6.31
C TYR A 137 -11.50 -12.91 6.68
N ASP A 138 -10.31 -13.15 7.24
CA ASP A 138 -9.78 -14.53 7.42
C ASP A 138 -10.46 -15.28 8.57
N TYR A 139 -11.69 -15.73 8.28
CA TYR A 139 -12.51 -16.62 9.09
C TYR A 139 -12.20 -18.10 8.79
N GLN A 140 -11.46 -18.39 7.71
CA GLN A 140 -11.15 -19.76 7.30
C GLN A 140 -10.11 -20.43 8.21
N ARG A 141 -9.12 -19.69 8.76
CA ARG A 141 -8.25 -20.23 9.81
C ARG A 141 -9.05 -20.74 11.03
N ALA A 142 -10.00 -19.95 11.52
CA ALA A 142 -10.80 -20.30 12.69
C ALA A 142 -11.81 -21.44 12.45
N LEU A 143 -12.17 -21.73 11.19
CA LEU A 143 -13.01 -22.88 10.84
C LEU A 143 -12.18 -24.16 10.60
N ASN A 144 -10.97 -24.04 10.06
CA ASN A 144 -10.14 -25.19 9.68
C ASN A 144 -9.22 -25.68 10.81
N GLU A 145 -9.18 -24.96 11.93
CA GLU A 145 -8.70 -25.44 13.23
C GLU A 145 -9.70 -26.39 13.94
N ASP A 146 -10.80 -26.80 13.29
CA ASP A 146 -11.79 -27.75 13.86
C ASP A 146 -11.10 -29.05 14.32
N PRO A 147 -11.12 -29.37 15.64
CA PRO A 147 -10.55 -30.60 16.17
C PRO A 147 -11.15 -31.89 15.61
N LYS A 148 -12.31 -31.84 14.93
CA LYS A 148 -12.88 -32.99 14.21
C LYS A 148 -12.21 -33.20 12.85
N ALA A 149 -12.04 -32.14 12.06
CA ALA A 149 -11.39 -32.21 10.75
C ALA A 149 -9.92 -32.66 10.88
N LEU A 150 -9.20 -32.11 11.86
CA LEU A 150 -7.81 -32.51 12.13
C LEU A 150 -7.71 -33.98 12.57
N ARG A 151 -8.58 -34.44 13.49
CA ARG A 151 -8.59 -35.87 13.90
C ARG A 151 -8.95 -36.81 12.75
N ALA A 152 -9.90 -36.44 11.90
CA ALA A 152 -10.27 -37.23 10.72
C ALA A 152 -9.08 -37.38 9.76
N TRP A 153 -8.32 -36.31 9.52
CA TRP A 153 -7.12 -36.35 8.68
C TRP A 153 -5.99 -37.20 9.26
N PHE A 154 -5.70 -37.07 10.57
CA PHE A 154 -4.74 -37.94 11.24
C PHE A 154 -5.15 -39.43 11.21
N ALA A 155 -6.45 -39.72 11.35
CA ALA A 155 -6.97 -41.07 11.17
C ALA A 155 -6.79 -41.58 9.73
N THR A 156 -6.96 -40.72 8.71
CA THR A 156 -6.67 -41.08 7.31
C THR A 156 -5.19 -41.40 7.10
N ILE A 157 -4.26 -40.60 7.66
CA ILE A 157 -2.82 -40.90 7.57
C ILE A 157 -2.49 -42.22 8.26
N GLN A 158 -3.02 -42.46 9.46
CA GLN A 158 -2.79 -43.72 10.17
C GLN A 158 -3.28 -44.92 9.34
N SER A 159 -4.49 -44.84 8.77
CA SER A 159 -5.02 -45.87 7.86
C SER A 159 -4.10 -46.11 6.66
N VAL A 160 -3.64 -45.05 5.99
CA VAL A 160 -2.74 -45.15 4.83
C VAL A 160 -1.39 -45.77 5.21
N ILE A 161 -0.83 -45.41 6.36
CA ILE A 161 0.43 -45.99 6.88
C ILE A 161 0.25 -47.49 7.17
N ASP A 162 -0.82 -47.85 7.88
CA ASP A 162 -1.07 -49.23 8.33
C ASP A 162 -1.46 -50.16 7.16
N GLU A 163 -2.33 -49.70 6.25
CA GLU A 163 -2.77 -50.47 5.07
C GLU A 163 -1.64 -50.75 4.07
N ASN A 164 -0.70 -49.81 3.93
CA ASN A 164 0.37 -49.87 2.93
C ASN A 164 1.75 -50.23 3.54
N GLY A 165 1.82 -50.44 4.86
CA GLY A 165 3.04 -50.83 5.59
C GLY A 165 4.17 -49.79 5.55
N ILE A 166 3.82 -48.50 5.49
CA ILE A 166 4.77 -47.40 5.22
C ILE A 166 5.67 -47.19 6.45
N GLN A 167 6.99 -47.27 6.25
CA GLN A 167 7.96 -47.03 7.32
C GLN A 167 8.24 -45.52 7.48
N PRO A 168 8.70 -45.02 8.65
CA PRO A 168 9.09 -43.62 8.81
C PRO A 168 10.14 -43.12 7.80
N GLU A 169 11.02 -44.01 7.33
CA GLU A 169 12.02 -43.78 6.27
C GLU A 169 11.40 -43.58 4.87
N ASP A 170 10.11 -43.86 4.72
CA ASP A 170 9.32 -43.71 3.50
C ASP A 170 8.29 -42.57 3.58
N ILE A 171 8.26 -41.80 4.68
CA ILE A 171 7.37 -40.64 4.88
C ILE A 171 8.12 -39.35 4.55
N TYR A 172 7.74 -38.73 3.43
CA TYR A 172 8.31 -37.51 2.90
C TYR A 172 7.35 -36.33 3.04
N ASN A 173 7.92 -35.14 3.21
CA ASN A 173 7.20 -33.87 3.23
C ASN A 173 7.81 -32.90 2.21
N PHE A 174 6.94 -32.24 1.45
CA PHE A 174 7.27 -31.32 0.37
C PHE A 174 6.62 -29.95 0.61
N ASP A 175 7.37 -28.87 0.34
CA ASP A 175 6.84 -27.51 0.38
C ASP A 175 7.71 -26.49 -0.38
N GLU A 176 7.12 -25.34 -0.69
CA GLU A 176 7.68 -24.23 -1.44
C GLU A 176 7.83 -22.99 -0.55
N THR A 177 9.05 -22.45 -0.44
CA THR A 177 9.31 -21.23 0.34
C THR A 177 9.82 -20.08 -0.52
N GLY A 178 9.04 -18.99 -0.54
CA GLY A 178 9.43 -17.72 -1.16
C GLY A 178 10.37 -16.87 -0.29
N PHE A 179 11.47 -16.41 -0.87
CA PHE A 179 12.39 -15.43 -0.30
C PHE A 179 12.41 -14.16 -1.16
N ALA A 180 12.14 -13.01 -0.55
CA ALA A 180 12.46 -11.71 -1.16
C ALA A 180 13.93 -11.39 -0.88
N MET A 181 14.77 -11.29 -1.91
CA MET A 181 16.19 -10.96 -1.76
C MET A 181 16.31 -9.57 -1.10
N GLY A 182 16.98 -9.48 0.06
CA GLY A 182 17.09 -8.24 0.83
C GLY A 182 16.04 -8.05 1.95
N LEU A 183 15.07 -8.95 2.14
CA LEU A 183 14.08 -8.83 3.21
C LEU A 183 14.61 -9.29 4.57
N ILE A 184 14.99 -8.35 5.44
CA ILE A 184 15.34 -8.62 6.83
C ILE A 184 14.07 -8.77 7.68
N SER A 185 13.95 -9.88 8.39
CA SER A 185 12.85 -10.15 9.35
C SER A 185 13.00 -9.33 10.63
N SER A 186 11.91 -9.18 11.40
CA SER A 186 11.94 -8.39 12.64
C SER A 186 12.82 -9.06 13.71
N GLN A 187 13.97 -8.45 14.02
CA GLN A 187 14.91 -8.91 15.06
C GLN A 187 14.75 -8.11 16.37
N LYS A 188 15.02 -8.77 17.51
CA LYS A 188 15.10 -8.11 18.83
C LYS A 188 16.43 -7.36 18.92
N VAL A 189 16.40 -6.05 18.66
CA VAL A 189 17.57 -5.17 18.69
C VAL A 189 17.76 -4.51 20.06
N VAL A 190 19.01 -4.35 20.48
CA VAL A 190 19.36 -3.52 21.65
C VAL A 190 19.55 -2.08 21.18
N THR A 191 18.76 -1.17 21.74
CA THR A 191 18.79 0.27 21.42
C THR A 191 18.99 1.09 22.70
N ARG A 192 19.20 2.41 22.55
CA ARG A 192 19.19 3.33 23.71
C ARG A 192 17.84 3.20 24.43
N ALA A 193 17.87 3.19 25.76
CA ALA A 193 16.68 2.98 26.60
C ALA A 193 15.61 4.07 26.44
N GLU A 194 16.03 5.27 26.00
CA GLU A 194 15.18 6.43 25.70
C GLU A 194 14.32 6.26 24.42
N PHE A 195 14.54 5.20 23.63
CA PHE A 195 13.87 5.02 22.34
C PHE A 195 12.56 4.20 22.45
N TYR A 196 11.42 4.87 22.34
CA TYR A 196 10.10 4.23 22.37
C TYR A 196 9.59 3.88 20.97
N GLY A 197 9.76 2.61 20.56
CA GLY A 197 9.16 2.06 19.35
C GLY A 197 9.97 0.91 18.73
N ARG A 198 9.36 0.17 17.78
CA ARG A 198 10.11 -0.79 16.95
C ARG A 198 11.01 -0.02 15.98
N ARG A 199 12.33 -0.16 16.11
CA ARG A 199 13.29 0.51 15.22
C ARG A 199 13.18 -0.06 13.81
N ARG A 200 13.07 0.80 12.80
CA ARG A 200 13.11 0.40 11.39
C ARG A 200 14.55 0.05 11.03
N LEU A 201 14.78 -1.20 10.62
CA LEU A 201 16.05 -1.63 10.02
C LEU A 201 16.09 -1.14 8.57
N LEU A 202 17.25 -0.70 8.11
CA LEU A 202 17.46 -0.40 6.69
C LEU A 202 17.32 -1.72 5.91
N GLN A 203 16.47 -1.76 4.90
CA GLN A 203 16.32 -2.94 4.04
C GLN A 203 17.09 -2.69 2.74
N PRO A 204 17.95 -3.63 2.30
CA PRO A 204 18.55 -3.62 0.97
C PRO A 204 17.53 -3.40 -0.15
N GLY A 205 17.94 -2.68 -1.20
CA GLY A 205 17.01 -2.15 -2.22
C GLY A 205 16.50 -3.16 -3.26
N ASN A 206 17.02 -4.39 -3.27
CA ASN A 206 16.46 -5.45 -4.13
C ASN A 206 15.17 -6.00 -3.48
N ARG A 207 14.23 -6.48 -4.30
CA ARG A 207 12.97 -7.12 -3.89
C ARG A 207 12.50 -8.20 -4.87
N GLU A 208 13.39 -8.68 -5.73
CA GLU A 208 13.10 -9.84 -6.57
C GLU A 208 12.90 -11.09 -5.69
N TRP A 209 11.85 -11.86 -6.02
CA TRP A 209 11.50 -13.08 -5.32
C TRP A 209 12.26 -14.27 -5.93
N VAL A 210 12.69 -15.15 -5.04
CA VAL A 210 13.27 -16.46 -5.34
C VAL A 210 12.44 -17.49 -4.61
N THR A 211 11.98 -18.53 -5.30
CA THR A 211 11.28 -19.65 -4.66
C THR A 211 12.25 -20.80 -4.49
N ALA A 212 12.31 -21.41 -3.31
CA ALA A 212 13.05 -22.65 -3.13
C ALA A 212 12.07 -23.76 -2.73
N ILE A 213 12.10 -24.85 -3.48
CA ILE A 213 11.43 -26.11 -3.18
C ILE A 213 12.35 -26.91 -2.28
N GLU A 214 11.82 -27.39 -1.16
CA GLU A 214 12.52 -28.26 -0.21
C GLU A 214 11.70 -29.53 0.03
N ALA A 215 12.38 -30.66 0.24
CA ALA A 215 11.74 -31.90 0.63
C ALA A 215 12.57 -32.63 1.70
N ILE A 216 11.90 -33.19 2.69
CA ILE A 216 12.50 -33.86 3.85
C ILE A 216 11.80 -35.18 4.16
N CYS A 217 12.53 -36.14 4.72
CA CYS A 217 12.02 -37.42 5.18
C CYS A 217 11.97 -37.47 6.71
N ALA A 218 11.02 -38.20 7.28
CA ALA A 218 10.87 -38.29 8.74
C ALA A 218 12.06 -38.96 9.45
N ASP A 219 12.90 -39.74 8.75
CA ASP A 219 14.16 -40.28 9.25
C ASP A 219 15.22 -39.20 9.57
N GLY A 220 15.02 -37.97 9.10
CA GLY A 220 15.93 -36.85 9.27
C GLY A 220 16.79 -36.50 8.06
N TYR A 221 16.51 -37.07 6.89
CA TYR A 221 17.13 -36.72 5.61
C TYR A 221 16.47 -35.51 4.95
N SER A 222 17.26 -34.69 4.26
CA SER A 222 16.79 -33.64 3.35
C SER A 222 17.26 -33.96 1.93
N LEU A 223 16.35 -33.92 0.95
CA LEU A 223 16.72 -33.92 -0.47
C LEU A 223 17.49 -32.63 -0.80
N PRO A 224 18.23 -32.56 -1.94
CA PRO A 224 18.75 -31.30 -2.47
C PRO A 224 17.60 -30.33 -2.82
N PRO A 225 17.79 -29.02 -2.71
CA PRO A 225 16.75 -28.04 -3.04
C PRO A 225 16.61 -27.88 -4.56
N CYS A 226 15.42 -27.46 -4.99
CA CYS A 226 15.22 -26.90 -6.33
C CYS A 226 14.95 -25.39 -6.23
N VAL A 227 15.88 -24.57 -6.71
CA VAL A 227 15.83 -23.10 -6.63
C VAL A 227 15.29 -22.51 -7.93
N ILE A 228 14.22 -21.73 -7.83
CA ILE A 228 13.54 -21.10 -8.96
C ILE A 228 13.87 -19.61 -8.97
N PHE A 229 14.62 -19.17 -9.99
CA PHE A 229 14.87 -17.76 -10.23
C PHE A 229 13.88 -17.17 -11.23
N LYS A 230 13.49 -15.92 -11.01
CA LYS A 230 12.80 -15.16 -12.04
C LYS A 230 13.74 -14.90 -13.23
N GLY A 231 13.38 -15.33 -14.44
CA GLY A 231 14.25 -15.22 -15.61
C GLY A 231 13.78 -15.99 -16.85
N LYS A 232 14.65 -16.05 -17.86
CA LYS A 232 14.49 -16.85 -19.09
C LYS A 232 15.71 -17.72 -19.44
N VAL A 233 16.85 -17.48 -18.80
CA VAL A 233 18.12 -18.16 -19.05
C VAL A 233 18.84 -18.34 -17.71
N ALA A 234 19.69 -19.34 -17.62
CA ALA A 234 20.61 -19.49 -16.50
C ALA A 234 21.86 -18.61 -16.71
N ILE A 235 22.59 -18.32 -15.63
CA ILE A 235 23.86 -17.58 -15.68
C ILE A 235 24.93 -18.48 -15.07
N ALA A 236 26.10 -18.58 -15.73
CA ALA A 236 27.18 -19.46 -15.31
C ALA A 236 27.57 -19.32 -13.82
N SER A 237 27.62 -18.08 -13.31
CA SER A 237 27.97 -17.78 -11.91
C SER A 237 26.90 -18.14 -10.86
N TRP A 238 25.79 -18.79 -11.26
CA TRP A 238 24.87 -19.42 -10.30
C TRP A 238 25.38 -20.78 -9.81
N PHE A 239 26.28 -21.42 -10.55
CA PHE A 239 26.77 -22.77 -10.25
C PHE A 239 28.11 -22.75 -9.46
N ASP A 240 28.70 -21.57 -9.25
CA ASP A 240 29.96 -21.39 -8.52
C ASP A 240 29.82 -21.77 -7.03
N ASN A 241 30.66 -22.70 -6.55
CA ASN A 241 30.80 -23.10 -5.14
C ASN A 241 29.55 -23.74 -4.47
N LEU A 242 28.58 -24.21 -5.25
CA LEU A 242 27.41 -24.93 -4.74
C LEU A 242 27.58 -26.46 -4.81
N PRO A 243 26.79 -27.24 -4.02
CA PRO A 243 26.77 -28.69 -4.14
C PRO A 243 26.21 -29.13 -5.50
N LYS A 244 26.84 -30.15 -6.10
CA LYS A 244 26.57 -30.63 -7.47
C LYS A 244 25.12 -31.06 -7.75
N ASP A 245 24.45 -31.53 -6.71
CA ASP A 245 23.10 -32.12 -6.72
C ASP A 245 21.96 -31.09 -6.60
N TRP A 246 22.28 -29.81 -6.41
CA TRP A 246 21.27 -28.74 -6.39
C TRP A 246 20.69 -28.49 -7.77
N ARG A 247 19.38 -28.31 -7.85
CA ARG A 247 18.65 -28.06 -9.11
C ARG A 247 18.21 -26.61 -9.24
N PHE A 248 18.28 -26.08 -10.45
CA PHE A 248 17.88 -24.73 -10.82
C PHE A 248 16.83 -24.74 -11.93
N GLU A 249 15.75 -24.01 -11.70
CA GLU A 249 14.69 -23.74 -12.68
C GLU A 249 14.56 -22.23 -12.88
N VAL A 250 14.01 -21.81 -14.03
CA VAL A 250 13.72 -20.40 -14.31
C VAL A 250 12.26 -20.22 -14.70
N SER A 251 11.61 -19.20 -14.16
CA SER A 251 10.22 -18.87 -14.52
C SER A 251 10.02 -17.36 -14.70
N ALA A 252 9.04 -16.97 -15.52
CA ALA A 252 8.82 -15.56 -15.83
C ALA A 252 8.37 -14.71 -14.61
N ASN A 253 7.79 -15.37 -13.60
CA ASN A 253 7.26 -14.76 -12.38
C ASN A 253 8.14 -15.02 -11.14
N GLY A 254 9.04 -16.00 -11.16
CA GLY A 254 9.87 -16.43 -10.01
C GLY A 254 9.20 -17.45 -9.09
N TRP A 255 8.04 -17.99 -9.48
CA TRP A 255 7.27 -18.98 -8.73
C TRP A 255 7.33 -20.36 -9.41
N THR A 256 6.87 -21.37 -8.67
CA THR A 256 6.54 -22.71 -9.18
C THR A 256 5.45 -22.64 -10.26
N SER A 257 5.34 -23.71 -11.05
CA SER A 257 4.26 -23.95 -12.00
C SER A 257 4.03 -25.46 -12.11
N ASP A 258 2.89 -25.87 -12.65
CA ASP A 258 2.51 -27.28 -12.84
C ASP A 258 3.63 -28.08 -13.54
N GLU A 259 4.26 -27.49 -14.56
CA GLU A 259 5.38 -28.11 -15.28
C GLU A 259 6.67 -28.19 -14.46
N ILE A 260 6.93 -27.22 -13.58
CA ILE A 260 8.08 -27.24 -12.66
C ILE A 260 7.85 -28.28 -11.55
N GLY A 261 6.63 -28.39 -11.01
CA GLY A 261 6.27 -29.40 -10.02
C GLY A 261 6.41 -30.82 -10.57
N LEU A 262 5.94 -31.05 -11.80
CA LEU A 262 6.13 -32.31 -12.53
C LEU A 262 7.62 -32.62 -12.78
N ARG A 263 8.42 -31.63 -13.24
CA ARG A 263 9.87 -31.83 -13.42
C ARG A 263 10.58 -32.09 -12.10
N TRP A 264 10.20 -31.44 -11.01
CA TRP A 264 10.74 -31.74 -9.68
C TRP A 264 10.45 -33.19 -9.26
N LEU A 265 9.21 -33.66 -9.44
CA LEU A 265 8.81 -35.03 -9.11
C LEU A 265 9.63 -36.05 -9.90
N GLN A 266 9.70 -35.87 -11.23
CA GLN A 266 10.36 -36.79 -12.16
C GLN A 266 11.90 -36.75 -12.13
N LYS A 267 12.49 -35.54 -12.06
CA LYS A 267 13.95 -35.35 -12.20
C LYS A 267 14.68 -35.22 -10.86
N LEU A 268 13.98 -35.07 -9.73
CA LEU A 268 14.60 -34.91 -8.41
C LEU A 268 14.03 -35.87 -7.35
N PHE A 269 12.71 -35.88 -7.11
CA PHE A 269 12.13 -36.67 -6.03
C PHE A 269 12.22 -38.19 -6.27
N ILE A 270 11.69 -38.67 -7.41
CA ILE A 270 11.68 -40.10 -7.73
C ILE A 270 13.10 -40.69 -7.78
N PRO A 271 14.08 -40.10 -8.53
CA PRO A 271 15.43 -40.66 -8.61
C PRO A 271 16.15 -40.75 -7.26
N LEU A 272 16.00 -39.75 -6.39
CA LEU A 272 16.71 -39.68 -5.11
C LEU A 272 16.05 -40.49 -3.98
N THR A 273 14.76 -40.80 -4.09
CA THR A 273 14.04 -41.61 -3.09
C THR A 273 13.92 -43.08 -3.48
N ASN A 274 14.00 -43.43 -4.78
CA ASN A 274 13.98 -44.83 -5.25
C ASN A 274 15.08 -45.69 -4.60
N SER A 275 16.26 -45.12 -4.35
CA SER A 275 17.40 -45.81 -3.72
C SER A 275 17.31 -45.91 -2.19
N ARG A 276 16.30 -45.28 -1.57
CA ARG A 276 16.12 -45.21 -0.11
C ARG A 276 14.93 -46.02 0.41
N VAL A 277 14.01 -46.43 -0.47
CA VAL A 277 12.74 -47.03 -0.09
C VAL A 277 12.94 -48.29 0.78
N ARG A 278 12.19 -48.40 1.87
CA ARG A 278 12.27 -49.54 2.82
C ARG A 278 11.07 -50.48 2.70
N GLY A 279 9.87 -49.92 2.65
CA GLY A 279 8.64 -50.63 2.34
C GLY A 279 8.40 -50.75 0.83
N ARG A 280 7.12 -50.82 0.45
CA ARG A 280 6.70 -50.75 -0.96
C ARG A 280 6.34 -49.33 -1.39
N PHE A 281 5.58 -48.63 -0.56
CA PHE A 281 5.01 -47.33 -0.89
C PHE A 281 5.70 -46.20 -0.13
N ARG A 282 5.85 -45.05 -0.81
CA ARG A 282 6.31 -43.79 -0.19
C ARG A 282 5.11 -42.88 0.04
N LEU A 283 4.96 -42.36 1.26
CA LEU A 283 3.96 -41.34 1.57
C LEU A 283 4.56 -39.96 1.27
N LEU A 284 3.97 -39.21 0.35
CA LEU A 284 4.34 -37.83 0.07
C LEU A 284 3.27 -36.90 0.65
N ILE A 285 3.63 -36.11 1.65
CA ILE A 285 2.74 -35.14 2.30
C ILE A 285 3.01 -33.76 1.71
N LEU A 286 1.96 -33.16 1.14
CA LEU A 286 1.96 -31.87 0.43
C LEU A 286 0.84 -30.96 0.95
N ASP A 287 0.96 -29.66 0.65
CA ASP A 287 -0.13 -28.71 0.85
C ASP A 287 -1.14 -28.77 -0.32
N GLY A 288 -2.21 -27.99 -0.24
CA GLY A 288 -3.29 -27.98 -1.24
C GLY A 288 -3.05 -27.05 -2.44
N HIS A 289 -1.80 -26.75 -2.81
CA HIS A 289 -1.49 -25.80 -3.89
C HIS A 289 -1.59 -26.44 -5.30
N GLY A 290 -2.04 -25.66 -6.28
CA GLY A 290 -2.46 -26.19 -7.59
C GLY A 290 -1.35 -26.88 -8.40
N SER A 291 -0.09 -26.49 -8.22
CA SER A 291 1.07 -26.97 -8.99
C SER A 291 1.38 -28.46 -8.83
N HIS A 292 0.84 -29.09 -7.79
CA HIS A 292 1.01 -30.52 -7.49
C HIS A 292 -0.34 -31.24 -7.25
N LEU A 293 -1.44 -30.62 -7.69
CA LEU A 293 -2.79 -31.21 -7.71
C LEU A 293 -3.28 -31.51 -9.14
N THR A 294 -2.35 -31.85 -10.04
CA THR A 294 -2.68 -32.16 -11.43
C THR A 294 -2.91 -33.67 -11.61
N PRO A 295 -3.86 -34.10 -12.48
CA PRO A 295 -4.07 -35.52 -12.77
C PRO A 295 -2.85 -36.24 -13.34
N GLN A 296 -1.87 -35.48 -13.86
CA GLN A 296 -0.60 -36.02 -14.33
C GLN A 296 0.38 -36.27 -13.16
N PHE A 297 0.38 -35.42 -12.14
CA PHE A 297 1.17 -35.60 -10.92
C PHE A 297 0.70 -36.85 -10.16
N ASP A 298 -0.62 -36.98 -9.95
CA ASP A 298 -1.23 -38.15 -9.31
C ASP A 298 -0.90 -39.46 -10.05
N ARG A 299 -0.95 -39.42 -11.40
CA ARG A 299 -0.61 -40.59 -12.23
C ARG A 299 0.85 -40.99 -12.08
N ILE A 300 1.78 -40.04 -12.17
CA ILE A 300 3.22 -40.32 -12.02
C ILE A 300 3.53 -40.85 -10.62
N CYS A 301 2.87 -40.33 -9.58
CA CYS A 301 2.98 -40.88 -8.23
C CYS A 301 2.51 -42.33 -8.18
N ALA A 302 1.32 -42.64 -8.71
CA ALA A 302 0.78 -44.00 -8.75
C ALA A 302 1.66 -44.99 -9.56
N GLU A 303 2.23 -44.53 -10.69
CA GLU A 303 3.16 -45.31 -11.52
C GLU A 303 4.51 -45.60 -10.82
N ASN A 304 4.81 -44.96 -9.69
CA ASN A 304 6.08 -45.08 -8.95
C ASN A 304 5.89 -45.51 -7.48
N ASP A 305 4.75 -46.13 -7.13
CA ASP A 305 4.39 -46.52 -5.75
C ASP A 305 4.53 -45.33 -4.74
N ILE A 306 4.14 -44.11 -5.15
CA ILE A 306 4.05 -42.93 -4.29
C ILE A 306 2.58 -42.61 -4.01
N ILE A 307 2.24 -42.39 -2.75
CA ILE A 307 0.91 -41.98 -2.29
C ILE A 307 0.96 -40.48 -1.94
N PRO A 308 0.42 -39.58 -2.79
CA PRO A 308 0.32 -38.16 -2.46
C PRO A 308 -0.86 -37.93 -1.51
N LEU A 309 -0.61 -37.31 -0.35
CA LEU A 309 -1.62 -37.00 0.65
C LEU A 309 -1.58 -35.52 1.01
N CYS A 310 -2.67 -34.83 0.72
CA CYS A 310 -2.82 -33.40 0.97
C CYS A 310 -3.19 -33.13 2.43
N MET A 311 -2.60 -32.10 3.03
CA MET A 311 -3.11 -31.53 4.29
C MET A 311 -4.48 -30.88 4.11
N PRO A 312 -5.30 -30.75 5.17
CA PRO A 312 -6.52 -29.95 5.15
C PRO A 312 -6.23 -28.51 4.73
N ALA A 313 -7.15 -27.90 3.98
CA ALA A 313 -6.97 -26.53 3.48
C ALA A 313 -6.59 -25.56 4.62
N HIS A 314 -5.59 -24.71 4.38
CA HIS A 314 -5.08 -23.70 5.33
C HIS A 314 -4.44 -24.22 6.63
N SER A 315 -4.21 -25.53 6.78
CA SER A 315 -3.62 -26.12 8.00
C SER A 315 -2.10 -26.28 8.01
N SER A 316 -1.38 -25.89 6.94
CA SER A 316 0.08 -26.07 6.80
C SER A 316 0.86 -25.56 8.02
N HIS A 317 0.50 -24.38 8.53
CA HIS A 317 1.11 -23.78 9.72
C HIS A 317 1.02 -24.61 11.03
N LEU A 318 0.23 -25.69 11.05
CA LEU A 318 0.12 -26.67 12.14
C LEU A 318 0.66 -28.04 11.75
N LEU A 319 0.43 -28.47 10.51
CA LEU A 319 0.58 -29.86 10.06
C LEU A 319 1.79 -30.11 9.14
N GLN A 320 2.44 -29.06 8.64
CA GLN A 320 3.55 -29.12 7.69
C GLN A 320 4.90 -29.12 8.42
N PRO A 321 5.67 -30.23 8.45
CA PRO A 321 7.01 -30.27 9.04
C PRO A 321 7.92 -29.13 8.58
N LEU A 322 7.93 -28.83 7.27
CA LEU A 322 8.73 -27.74 6.73
C LEU A 322 8.36 -26.38 7.34
N ASP A 323 7.09 -25.99 7.37
CA ASP A 323 6.64 -24.72 7.96
C ASP A 323 6.80 -24.66 9.49
N VAL A 324 6.48 -25.76 10.20
CA VAL A 324 6.48 -25.85 11.67
C VAL A 324 7.89 -25.75 12.26
N GLY A 325 8.92 -26.20 11.53
CA GLY A 325 10.32 -26.19 12.01
C GLY A 325 11.32 -25.62 11.02
N CYS A 326 11.60 -26.36 9.93
CA CYS A 326 12.74 -26.10 9.05
C CYS A 326 12.71 -24.71 8.38
N PHE A 327 11.56 -24.29 7.85
CA PHE A 327 11.37 -22.99 7.21
C PHE A 327 11.50 -21.82 8.20
N ALA A 328 11.06 -21.98 9.44
CA ALA A 328 11.29 -20.99 10.48
C ALA A 328 12.79 -20.82 10.79
N VAL A 329 13.55 -21.91 10.82
CA VAL A 329 15.00 -21.89 11.06
C VAL A 329 15.74 -21.26 9.87
N ILE A 330 15.51 -21.71 8.63
CA ILE A 330 16.21 -21.19 7.44
C ILE A 330 15.86 -19.72 7.18
N LYS A 331 14.59 -19.30 7.30
CA LYS A 331 14.18 -17.89 7.14
C LYS A 331 14.82 -17.00 8.21
N ARG A 332 14.99 -17.50 9.45
CA ARG A 332 15.69 -16.79 10.53
C ARG A 332 17.20 -16.69 10.28
N ALA A 333 17.84 -17.78 9.86
CA ALA A 333 19.28 -17.81 9.56
C ALA A 333 19.62 -16.91 8.36
N TYR A 334 18.89 -17.02 7.25
CA TYR A 334 19.03 -16.16 6.06
C TYR A 334 18.82 -14.68 6.41
N SER A 335 17.76 -14.34 7.15
CA SER A 335 17.51 -12.97 7.64
C SER A 335 18.67 -12.44 8.50
N ARG A 336 19.28 -13.28 9.34
CA ARG A 336 20.46 -12.91 10.14
C ARG A 336 21.64 -12.57 9.24
N PHE A 337 21.99 -13.44 8.28
CA PHE A 337 23.10 -13.18 7.35
C PHE A 337 22.90 -11.91 6.50
N VAL A 338 21.67 -11.64 6.01
CA VAL A 338 21.37 -10.39 5.28
C VAL A 338 21.46 -9.17 6.21
N SER A 339 21.04 -9.28 7.48
CA SER A 339 21.19 -8.22 8.50
C SER A 339 22.67 -7.92 8.79
N ASP A 340 23.51 -8.95 8.88
CA ASP A 340 24.94 -8.81 9.13
C ASP A 340 25.68 -8.15 7.94
N LEU A 341 25.34 -8.50 6.69
CA LEU A 341 25.83 -7.81 5.50
C LEU A 341 25.37 -6.34 5.45
N THR A 342 24.10 -6.07 5.80
CA THR A 342 23.58 -4.70 5.82
C THR A 342 24.29 -3.84 6.88
N ARG A 343 24.66 -4.42 8.03
CA ARG A 343 25.46 -3.75 9.08
C ARG A 343 26.85 -3.29 8.61
N THR A 344 27.44 -3.90 7.58
CA THR A 344 28.73 -3.49 7.01
C THR A 344 28.61 -2.48 5.86
N GLY A 345 27.39 -2.02 5.55
CA GLY A 345 27.11 -1.07 4.47
C GLY A 345 26.79 -1.72 3.11
N TYR A 346 26.65 -3.05 3.06
CA TYR A 346 26.32 -3.78 1.83
C TYR A 346 24.80 -3.70 1.55
N ASN A 347 24.39 -2.71 0.75
CA ASN A 347 22.98 -2.31 0.59
C ASN A 347 22.22 -3.01 -0.56
N HIS A 348 22.81 -3.99 -1.24
CA HIS A 348 22.18 -4.69 -2.37
C HIS A 348 22.59 -6.16 -2.43
N ILE A 349 21.61 -7.06 -2.26
CA ILE A 349 21.77 -8.51 -2.41
C ILE A 349 21.39 -8.90 -3.84
N ASP A 350 22.30 -9.52 -4.59
CA ASP A 350 22.02 -10.14 -5.90
C ASP A 350 21.75 -11.65 -5.79
N LYS A 351 21.56 -12.34 -6.94
CA LYS A 351 21.27 -13.77 -6.99
C LYS A 351 22.42 -14.66 -6.48
N CYS A 352 23.67 -14.31 -6.76
CA CYS A 352 24.82 -15.05 -6.24
C CYS A 352 24.98 -14.80 -4.73
N ASP A 353 24.74 -13.56 -4.29
CA ASP A 353 24.73 -13.23 -2.86
C ASP A 353 23.57 -13.95 -2.13
N PHE A 354 22.40 -14.14 -2.78
CA PHE A 354 21.34 -14.99 -2.26
C PHE A 354 21.81 -16.43 -2.07
N LEU A 355 22.47 -17.03 -3.07
CA LEU A 355 22.89 -18.44 -3.04
C LEU A 355 23.91 -18.73 -1.94
N GLU A 356 24.93 -17.88 -1.79
CA GLU A 356 25.93 -17.97 -0.72
C GLU A 356 25.26 -17.97 0.67
N ASN A 357 24.37 -17.00 0.92
CA ASN A 357 23.66 -16.88 2.19
C ASN A 357 22.61 -17.97 2.40
N TYR A 358 21.96 -18.44 1.33
CA TYR A 358 20.96 -19.50 1.38
C TYR A 358 21.59 -20.86 1.65
N GLN A 359 22.74 -21.17 1.05
CA GLN A 359 23.54 -22.38 1.35
C GLN A 359 23.91 -22.43 2.84
N HIS A 360 24.42 -21.34 3.41
CA HIS A 360 24.72 -21.27 4.85
C HIS A 360 23.47 -21.39 5.73
N ALA A 361 22.36 -20.74 5.36
CA ALA A 361 21.09 -20.86 6.08
C ALA A 361 20.51 -22.28 6.03
N ARG A 362 20.64 -22.94 4.87
CA ARG A 362 20.21 -24.33 4.62
C ARG A 362 21.00 -25.31 5.47
N LEU A 363 22.32 -25.13 5.55
CA LEU A 363 23.16 -25.90 6.47
C LEU A 363 22.69 -25.75 7.92
N GLU A 364 22.40 -24.53 8.42
CA GLU A 364 21.87 -24.37 9.79
C GLU A 364 20.49 -25.03 10.02
N ALA A 365 19.65 -25.14 8.99
CA ALA A 365 18.32 -25.72 9.10
C ALA A 365 18.30 -27.27 9.01
N PHE A 366 19.20 -27.86 8.22
CA PHE A 366 19.15 -29.29 7.88
C PHE A 366 20.42 -30.09 8.27
N GLN A 367 21.49 -29.47 8.80
CA GLN A 367 22.71 -30.17 9.24
C GLN A 367 22.47 -31.23 10.33
N LYS A 368 21.43 -31.07 11.14
CA LYS A 368 21.10 -32.01 12.23
C LYS A 368 19.81 -32.76 11.89
N PRO A 369 19.87 -34.09 11.66
CA PRO A 369 18.68 -34.92 11.41
C PRO A 369 17.58 -34.73 12.47
N SER A 370 17.98 -34.48 13.72
CA SER A 370 17.06 -34.20 14.81
C SER A 370 16.21 -32.93 14.63
N ILE A 371 16.59 -31.94 13.79
CA ILE A 371 15.72 -30.79 13.50
C ILE A 371 14.53 -31.23 12.65
N ILE A 372 14.78 -32.04 11.61
CA ILE A 372 13.75 -32.61 10.74
C ILE A 372 12.84 -33.56 11.55
N GLN A 373 13.42 -34.52 12.28
CA GLN A 373 12.68 -35.45 13.13
C GLN A 373 11.80 -34.71 14.15
N ASN A 374 12.33 -33.68 14.82
CA ASN A 374 11.54 -32.84 15.73
C ASN A 374 10.43 -32.05 15.02
N SER A 375 10.58 -31.75 13.73
CA SER A 375 9.56 -31.05 12.93
C SER A 375 8.38 -31.96 12.59
N PHE A 376 8.65 -33.19 12.14
CA PHE A 376 7.62 -34.24 11.97
C PHE A 376 6.94 -34.61 13.29
N ALA A 377 7.70 -34.68 14.39
CA ALA A 377 7.12 -34.89 15.70
C ALA A 377 6.29 -33.67 16.16
N ALA A 378 6.71 -32.44 15.87
CA ALA A 378 6.00 -31.23 16.23
C ALA A 378 4.69 -31.04 15.44
N SER A 379 4.62 -31.50 14.18
CA SER A 379 3.38 -31.54 13.40
C SER A 379 2.50 -32.75 13.70
N GLY A 380 2.90 -33.64 14.62
CA GLY A 380 2.15 -34.83 15.01
C GLY A 380 2.12 -35.94 13.95
N LEU A 381 3.08 -35.97 13.03
CA LEU A 381 3.13 -36.95 11.94
C LEU A 381 3.97 -38.20 12.27
N VAL A 382 5.09 -38.03 13.00
CA VAL A 382 5.93 -39.17 13.40
C VAL A 382 6.38 -39.00 14.87
N PRO A 383 5.86 -39.82 15.81
CA PRO A 383 4.71 -40.71 15.64
C PRO A 383 3.43 -39.91 15.32
N VAL A 384 2.43 -40.59 14.74
CA VAL A 384 1.12 -39.99 14.45
C VAL A 384 0.40 -39.68 15.78
N ASP A 385 0.23 -38.39 16.09
CA ASP A 385 -0.38 -37.90 17.33
C ASP A 385 -1.10 -36.56 17.08
N ALA A 386 -2.44 -36.65 16.96
CA ALA A 386 -3.29 -35.49 16.76
C ALA A 386 -3.31 -34.53 17.98
N GLU A 387 -3.23 -35.05 19.21
CA GLU A 387 -3.35 -34.24 20.42
C GLU A 387 -2.12 -33.35 20.63
N ARG A 388 -0.96 -33.73 20.08
CA ARG A 388 0.24 -32.88 20.02
C ARG A 388 0.07 -31.61 19.19
N VAL A 389 -0.88 -31.57 18.26
CA VAL A 389 -1.28 -30.37 17.53
C VAL A 389 -2.42 -29.66 18.24
N LEU A 390 -3.47 -30.38 18.64
CA LEU A 390 -4.68 -29.81 19.24
C LEU A 390 -4.44 -29.14 20.60
N SER A 391 -3.52 -29.67 21.41
CA SER A 391 -3.12 -29.06 22.70
C SER A 391 -2.56 -27.64 22.55
N LYS A 392 -1.98 -27.28 21.40
CA LYS A 392 -1.44 -25.94 21.15
C LYS A 392 -2.53 -24.88 20.93
N LEU A 393 -3.76 -25.29 20.64
CA LEU A 393 -4.90 -24.38 20.45
C LEU A 393 -5.44 -23.82 21.79
N ASN A 394 -5.11 -24.47 22.92
CA ASN A 394 -5.55 -24.07 24.27
C ASN A 394 -4.34 -23.68 25.14
N ILE A 395 -3.86 -22.42 25.01
CA ILE A 395 -2.64 -21.98 25.69
C ILE A 395 -2.90 -21.56 27.14
N SER A 396 -2.41 -22.37 28.08
CA SER A 396 -2.07 -21.95 29.44
C SER A 396 -0.56 -21.72 29.55
N LEU A 397 -0.12 -20.65 30.21
CA LEU A 397 1.29 -20.25 30.31
C LEU A 397 1.90 -20.69 31.65
N GLN A 398 2.96 -21.50 31.59
CA GLN A 398 3.94 -21.64 32.69
C GLN A 398 5.36 -21.43 32.17
N THR A 399 6.23 -20.90 33.04
CA THR A 399 7.65 -20.61 32.75
C THR A 399 8.55 -21.13 33.88
N PRO A 400 9.60 -21.91 33.58
CA PRO A 400 10.54 -22.39 34.58
C PRO A 400 11.72 -21.42 34.85
N SER A 401 12.31 -21.52 36.04
CA SER A 401 13.40 -20.67 36.54
C SER A 401 14.82 -21.20 36.19
N PRO A 402 15.85 -20.33 36.08
CA PRO A 402 17.22 -20.75 35.74
C PRO A 402 18.11 -21.09 36.98
N PRO A 403 19.17 -21.91 36.80
CA PRO A 403 20.06 -22.35 37.89
C PRO A 403 21.25 -21.41 38.16
N SER A 404 21.94 -21.66 39.28
CA SER A 404 23.02 -20.83 39.87
C SER A 404 24.45 -21.23 39.45
N SER A 405 25.38 -20.26 39.49
CA SER A 405 26.81 -20.44 39.17
C SER A 405 27.72 -20.30 40.40
N ARG A 406 28.73 -21.18 40.53
CA ARG A 406 29.80 -21.12 41.56
C ARG A 406 31.03 -20.31 41.08
N PRO A 407 31.85 -19.74 41.99
CA PRO A 407 33.06 -19.00 41.67
C PRO A 407 34.34 -19.86 41.72
N SER A 408 35.42 -19.38 41.09
CA SER A 408 36.79 -19.90 41.29
C SER A 408 37.83 -18.78 41.26
N SER A 409 38.84 -18.88 42.12
CA SER A 409 39.89 -17.88 42.33
C SER A 409 41.23 -18.29 41.70
N ARG A 410 42.11 -17.29 41.46
CA ARG A 410 43.54 -17.30 41.87
C ARG A 410 44.22 -15.98 41.49
N SER A 411 45.08 -15.48 42.36
CA SER A 411 45.87 -14.26 42.17
C SER A 411 47.29 -14.59 41.70
N SER A 412 47.94 -13.62 41.05
CA SER A 412 49.39 -13.61 40.84
C SER A 412 49.91 -12.19 41.00
N GLN A 413 51.03 -12.02 41.72
CA GLN A 413 51.65 -10.71 41.96
C GLN A 413 51.94 -9.97 40.65
N PHE A 414 51.81 -8.64 40.68
CA PHE A 414 51.96 -7.78 39.50
C PHE A 414 52.77 -6.53 39.86
N THR A 415 53.83 -6.26 39.09
CA THR A 415 54.66 -5.05 39.18
C THR A 415 54.25 -4.00 38.14
N PRO A 416 54.20 -2.71 38.48
CA PRO A 416 53.59 -1.68 37.63
C PRO A 416 54.42 -1.35 36.37
N LYS A 417 53.76 -1.41 35.20
CA LYS A 417 54.21 -0.90 33.89
C LYS A 417 53.03 -0.22 33.18
N THR A 418 53.27 0.75 32.30
CA THR A 418 52.19 1.47 31.58
C THR A 418 51.22 0.50 30.88
N PRO A 419 49.90 0.57 31.16
CA PRO A 419 48.96 -0.47 30.75
C PRO A 419 48.56 -0.29 29.28
N ARG A 420 48.67 -1.37 28.49
CA ARG A 420 48.26 -1.42 27.08
C ARG A 420 46.97 -2.20 26.85
N THR A 421 46.45 -2.88 27.87
CA THR A 421 45.19 -3.64 27.83
C THR A 421 44.34 -3.39 29.07
N VAL A 422 43.03 -3.60 28.95
CA VAL A 422 42.05 -3.44 30.05
C VAL A 422 42.46 -4.23 31.30
N ILE A 423 42.96 -5.46 31.11
CA ILE A 423 43.38 -6.35 32.20
C ILE A 423 44.60 -5.81 32.95
N GLN A 424 45.55 -5.17 32.25
CA GLN A 424 46.71 -4.54 32.88
C GLN A 424 46.30 -3.30 33.70
N LEU A 425 45.39 -2.49 33.15
CA LEU A 425 44.83 -1.33 33.84
C LEU A 425 44.04 -1.75 35.09
N GLN A 426 43.31 -2.88 35.05
CA GLN A 426 42.65 -3.47 36.23
C GLN A 426 43.64 -3.84 37.33
N LYS A 427 44.72 -4.54 37.01
CA LYS A 427 45.74 -4.91 38.01
C LYS A 427 46.41 -3.69 38.65
N GLN A 428 46.65 -2.61 37.89
CA GLN A 428 47.19 -1.36 38.43
C GLN A 428 46.18 -0.55 39.24
N ALA A 429 44.92 -0.49 38.80
CA ALA A 429 43.85 0.19 39.53
C ALA A 429 43.63 -0.43 40.92
N SER A 430 43.68 -1.75 41.02
CA SER A 430 43.62 -2.47 42.30
C SER A 430 44.84 -2.13 43.19
N LEU A 431 46.05 -2.24 42.65
CA LEU A 431 47.29 -1.92 43.37
C LEU A 431 47.29 -0.48 43.92
N LEU A 432 46.81 0.49 43.12
CA LEU A 432 46.74 1.89 43.51
C LEU A 432 45.73 2.11 44.66
N LYS A 433 44.59 1.41 44.64
CA LYS A 433 43.59 1.45 45.71
C LYS A 433 44.11 0.83 47.02
N ASP A 434 44.81 -0.30 46.93
CA ASP A 434 45.41 -0.95 48.10
C ASP A 434 46.48 -0.06 48.75
N LEU A 435 47.27 0.65 47.95
CA LEU A 435 48.27 1.61 48.43
C LEU A 435 47.64 2.86 49.06
N LEU A 436 46.52 3.36 48.52
CA LEU A 436 45.77 4.48 49.11
C LEU A 436 45.14 4.07 50.45
N HIS A 437 44.52 2.89 50.54
CA HIS A 437 43.94 2.39 51.80
C HIS A 437 44.99 2.23 52.91
N ARG A 438 46.22 1.80 52.59
CA ARG A 438 47.31 1.66 53.57
C ARG A 438 47.87 2.99 54.11
N ARG A 439 47.51 4.14 53.52
CA ARG A 439 48.01 5.47 53.89
C ARG A 439 47.01 6.37 54.62
N SER A 440 45.75 5.98 54.74
CA SER A 440 44.71 6.86 55.32
C SER A 440 43.66 6.08 56.12
N ASN A 441 43.75 6.19 57.46
CA ASN A 441 42.72 5.75 58.41
C ASN A 441 41.58 6.79 58.53
N THR A 442 41.05 7.27 57.40
CA THR A 442 39.99 8.30 57.36
C THR A 442 38.99 8.07 56.21
N PRO A 443 37.76 8.63 56.30
CA PRO A 443 36.69 8.42 55.31
C PRO A 443 37.07 8.91 53.89
N PRO A 444 36.33 8.51 52.83
CA PRO A 444 36.78 8.68 51.45
C PRO A 444 36.97 10.15 51.06
N SER A 445 38.23 10.55 50.87
CA SER A 445 38.59 11.92 50.47
C SER A 445 38.28 12.19 48.99
N PRO A 446 38.12 13.47 48.59
CA PRO A 446 37.88 13.85 47.20
C PRO A 446 38.92 13.29 46.21
N VAL A 447 40.16 13.11 46.65
CA VAL A 447 41.27 12.55 45.86
C VAL A 447 40.96 11.11 45.42
N ASN A 448 40.37 10.29 46.29
CA ASN A 448 40.01 8.91 45.96
C ASN A 448 38.91 8.89 44.88
N THR A 449 37.95 9.82 44.94
CA THR A 449 36.92 10.00 43.92
C THR A 449 37.52 10.39 42.56
N VAL A 450 38.45 11.36 42.51
CA VAL A 450 39.14 11.78 41.28
C VAL A 450 39.95 10.64 40.66
N VAL A 451 40.71 9.88 41.48
CA VAL A 451 41.47 8.71 41.02
C VAL A 451 40.56 7.64 40.43
N ASN A 452 39.41 7.35 41.06
CA ASN A 452 38.41 6.42 40.50
C ASN A 452 37.82 6.91 39.17
N GLN A 453 37.59 8.21 39.01
CA GLN A 453 37.11 8.79 37.75
C GLN A 453 38.15 8.68 36.63
N MET A 454 39.43 8.94 36.90
CA MET A 454 40.52 8.76 35.91
C MET A 454 40.66 7.30 35.46
N ILE A 455 40.63 6.35 36.41
CA ILE A 455 40.64 4.91 36.12
C ILE A 455 39.45 4.53 35.22
N LYS A 456 38.25 5.04 35.51
CA LYS A 456 37.04 4.82 34.70
C LYS A 456 37.17 5.39 33.27
N GLY A 457 37.76 6.58 33.13
CA GLY A 457 38.07 7.18 31.83
C GLY A 457 39.03 6.32 30.99
N ALA A 458 40.10 5.82 31.62
CA ALA A 458 41.08 4.96 30.94
C ALA A 458 40.48 3.61 30.49
N TYR A 459 39.53 3.01 31.23
CA TYR A 459 38.78 1.84 30.75
C TYR A 459 37.94 2.17 29.51
N LEU A 460 37.19 3.28 29.55
CA LEU A 460 36.32 3.68 28.43
C LEU A 460 37.12 3.83 27.13
N SER A 461 38.30 4.45 27.20
CA SER A 461 39.20 4.60 26.04
C SER A 461 39.69 3.25 25.51
N LEU A 462 40.17 2.35 26.38
CA LEU A 462 40.66 1.03 25.95
C LEU A 462 39.55 0.13 25.39
N HIS A 463 38.35 0.15 25.98
CA HIS A 463 37.19 -0.56 25.43
C HIS A 463 36.77 0.00 24.06
N THR A 464 36.79 1.34 23.90
CA THR A 464 36.47 1.99 22.62
C THR A 464 37.48 1.60 21.54
N ALA A 465 38.78 1.59 21.85
CA ALA A 465 39.83 1.15 20.92
C ALA A 465 39.65 -0.31 20.46
N ALA A 466 39.26 -1.21 21.36
CA ALA A 466 38.98 -2.60 21.02
C ALA A 466 37.79 -2.74 20.05
N LEU A 467 36.70 -2.00 20.30
CA LEU A 467 35.52 -1.97 19.42
C LEU A 467 35.88 -1.44 18.02
N LEU A 468 36.59 -0.31 17.95
CA LEU A 468 37.04 0.29 16.69
C LEU A 468 37.98 -0.64 15.88
N THR A 469 38.75 -1.49 16.55
CA THR A 469 39.62 -2.49 15.89
C THR A 469 38.81 -3.60 15.23
N GLN A 470 37.75 -4.06 15.89
CA GLN A 470 36.83 -5.05 15.32
C GLN A 470 36.05 -4.46 14.13
N ASP A 471 35.52 -3.24 14.26
CA ASP A 471 34.78 -2.58 13.17
C ASP A 471 35.65 -2.37 11.92
N ASN A 472 36.92 -1.96 12.10
CA ASN A 472 37.88 -1.87 10.99
C ASN A 472 38.15 -3.23 10.31
N THR A 473 38.21 -4.31 11.08
CA THR A 473 38.38 -5.68 10.52
C THR A 473 37.16 -6.08 9.70
N ASN A 474 35.95 -5.81 10.20
CA ASN A 474 34.69 -6.09 9.51
C ASN A 474 34.59 -5.31 8.18
N LEU A 475 34.97 -4.03 8.18
CA LEU A 475 34.97 -3.17 6.99
C LEU A 475 35.99 -3.63 5.92
N ARG A 476 37.17 -4.09 6.33
CA ARG A 476 38.17 -4.67 5.41
C ARG A 476 37.65 -5.93 4.73
N ALA A 477 37.00 -6.83 5.48
CA ALA A 477 36.38 -8.04 4.91
C ALA A 477 35.24 -7.70 3.92
N ALA A 478 34.40 -6.72 4.25
CA ALA A 478 33.33 -6.25 3.36
C ALA A 478 33.88 -5.67 2.04
N ASN A 479 34.92 -4.84 2.11
CA ASN A 479 35.58 -4.30 0.92
C ASN A 479 36.17 -5.39 0.02
N GLN A 480 36.75 -6.46 0.58
CA GLN A 480 37.29 -7.57 -0.22
C GLN A 480 36.19 -8.29 -1.03
N LYS A 481 34.98 -8.47 -0.47
CA LYS A 481 33.85 -9.04 -1.22
C LYS A 481 33.45 -8.17 -2.43
N VAL A 482 33.50 -6.84 -2.29
CA VAL A 482 33.22 -5.90 -3.39
C VAL A 482 34.28 -6.00 -4.50
N VAL A 483 35.55 -6.25 -4.16
CA VAL A 483 36.61 -6.48 -5.16
C VAL A 483 36.34 -7.77 -5.94
N ASN A 484 36.08 -8.88 -5.25
CA ASN A 484 35.82 -10.19 -5.88
C ASN A 484 34.63 -10.15 -6.86
N LYS A 485 33.61 -9.33 -6.57
CA LYS A 485 32.41 -9.14 -7.42
C LYS A 485 32.74 -8.62 -8.83
N ARG A 486 33.85 -7.90 -9.02
CA ARG A 486 34.28 -7.38 -10.33
C ARG A 486 34.83 -8.44 -11.29
N ASN A 487 35.12 -9.64 -10.79
CA ASN A 487 35.78 -10.71 -11.54
C ASN A 487 34.84 -11.89 -11.87
N ARG A 488 33.52 -11.79 -11.59
CA ARG A 488 32.54 -12.87 -11.83
C ARG A 488 32.17 -12.98 -13.32
N SER A 489 31.92 -14.21 -13.79
CA SER A 489 31.46 -14.47 -15.16
C SER A 489 29.97 -14.16 -15.33
N HIS A 490 29.62 -13.46 -16.41
CA HIS A 490 28.24 -13.12 -16.78
C HIS A 490 27.74 -13.90 -18.02
N LYS A 491 28.40 -15.00 -18.40
CA LYS A 491 27.96 -15.86 -19.52
C LYS A 491 26.56 -16.41 -19.25
N GLN A 492 25.68 -16.32 -20.25
CA GLN A 492 24.33 -16.87 -20.23
C GLN A 492 24.33 -18.31 -20.75
N ILE A 493 23.48 -19.16 -20.17
CA ILE A 493 23.28 -20.54 -20.58
C ILE A 493 21.80 -20.72 -20.93
N PRO A 494 21.46 -21.14 -22.17
CA PRO A 494 20.09 -21.47 -22.52
C PRO A 494 19.63 -22.68 -21.68
N CYS A 495 18.45 -22.57 -21.08
CA CYS A 495 17.94 -23.53 -20.12
C CYS A 495 16.42 -23.61 -20.26
N GLU A 496 15.94 -24.60 -21.02
CA GLU A 496 14.51 -24.80 -21.30
C GLU A 496 13.83 -25.72 -20.27
N GLU A 497 14.56 -26.69 -19.70
CA GLU A 497 14.01 -27.70 -18.78
C GLU A 497 14.64 -27.74 -17.39
N GLY A 498 15.42 -26.73 -16.99
CA GLY A 498 16.12 -26.67 -15.70
C GLY A 498 17.39 -27.54 -15.62
N LEU A 499 18.39 -27.08 -14.86
CA LEU A 499 19.73 -27.68 -14.78
C LEU A 499 20.15 -27.94 -13.33
N THR A 500 20.85 -29.03 -13.08
CA THR A 500 21.65 -29.24 -11.86
C THR A 500 22.94 -28.42 -11.89
N VAL A 501 23.61 -28.27 -10.74
CA VAL A 501 24.93 -27.63 -10.67
C VAL A 501 25.97 -28.39 -11.50
N GLU A 502 25.93 -29.72 -11.51
CA GLU A 502 26.83 -30.54 -12.33
C GLU A 502 26.59 -30.35 -13.84
N GLU A 503 25.35 -30.41 -14.31
CA GLU A 503 25.00 -30.12 -15.72
C GLU A 503 25.38 -28.68 -16.11
N GLY A 504 25.15 -27.71 -15.21
CA GLY A 504 25.52 -26.32 -15.40
C GLY A 504 27.03 -26.11 -15.56
N ILE A 505 27.85 -26.76 -14.71
CA ILE A 505 29.31 -26.72 -14.81
C ILE A 505 29.79 -27.37 -16.11
N GLN A 506 29.27 -28.56 -16.47
CA GLN A 506 29.65 -29.25 -17.71
C GLN A 506 29.33 -28.42 -18.96
N LEU A 507 28.18 -27.74 -19.00
CA LEU A 507 27.83 -26.82 -20.09
C LEU A 507 28.77 -25.60 -20.13
N VAL A 508 29.20 -25.06 -18.98
CA VAL A 508 30.20 -23.97 -18.93
C VAL A 508 31.56 -24.45 -19.45
N GLU A 509 31.99 -25.66 -19.10
CA GLU A 509 33.24 -26.26 -19.58
C GLU A 509 33.22 -26.51 -21.09
N GLN A 510 32.13 -27.07 -21.64
CA GLN A 510 31.94 -27.22 -23.08
C GLN A 510 31.98 -25.87 -23.82
N LEU A 511 31.33 -24.83 -23.28
CA LEU A 511 31.36 -23.46 -23.81
C LEU A 511 32.71 -22.72 -23.62
N ASN A 512 33.70 -23.36 -22.99
CA ASN A 512 35.04 -22.83 -22.77
C ASN A 512 36.12 -23.61 -23.55
N GLN A 513 35.80 -24.72 -24.23
CA GLN A 513 36.76 -25.42 -25.07
C GLN A 513 37.11 -24.57 -26.31
N PRO A 514 38.40 -24.43 -26.68
CA PRO A 514 38.77 -23.79 -27.94
C PRO A 514 38.35 -24.69 -29.11
N VAL A 515 37.69 -24.11 -30.10
CA VAL A 515 37.34 -24.83 -31.34
C VAL A 515 38.63 -25.18 -32.07
N GLU A 516 38.92 -26.48 -32.24
CA GLU A 516 40.06 -26.94 -33.02
C GLU A 516 39.91 -26.57 -34.51
N ALA A 517 41.04 -26.24 -35.13
CA ALA A 517 41.06 -25.68 -36.48
C ALA A 517 41.09 -26.76 -37.57
N ASP A 518 39.96 -26.95 -38.27
CA ASP A 518 39.91 -27.77 -39.48
C ASP A 518 40.40 -27.01 -40.73
N ARG A 519 41.72 -27.08 -40.91
CA ARG A 519 42.50 -27.25 -42.15
C ARG A 519 41.96 -26.81 -43.53
N VAL A 520 42.66 -25.80 -44.09
CA VAL A 520 43.20 -25.66 -45.49
C VAL A 520 42.15 -25.58 -46.64
N VAL A 521 42.10 -24.49 -47.45
CA VAL A 521 42.73 -24.29 -48.80
C VAL A 521 42.23 -22.93 -49.35
N SER A 522 42.91 -22.09 -50.15
CA SER A 522 44.33 -21.68 -50.31
C SER A 522 44.41 -20.42 -51.24
N HIS A 523 45.57 -19.73 -51.28
CA HIS A 523 46.00 -18.70 -52.30
C HIS A 523 45.19 -17.37 -52.45
N ALA A 524 45.80 -16.22 -52.80
CA ALA A 524 47.20 -15.79 -52.89
C ALA A 524 47.35 -14.24 -52.96
N GLN A 525 48.52 -13.72 -52.53
CA GLN A 525 49.21 -12.46 -52.93
C GLN A 525 48.48 -11.09 -52.75
N GLY A 526 49.13 -9.99 -52.33
CA GLY A 526 50.53 -9.82 -51.87
C GLY A 526 50.87 -8.36 -51.46
N GLU A 527 52.10 -8.19 -50.94
CA GLU A 527 52.90 -6.96 -50.76
C GLU A 527 52.57 -5.91 -49.66
N LEU A 528 53.62 -5.15 -49.32
CA LEU A 528 53.90 -4.31 -48.13
C LEU A 528 53.97 -2.79 -48.53
N PRO A 529 54.42 -1.79 -47.71
CA PRO A 529 54.66 -1.68 -46.25
C PRO A 529 54.13 -0.38 -45.55
N SER A 530 54.40 -0.30 -44.23
CA SER A 530 54.85 0.89 -43.45
C SER A 530 53.93 2.09 -43.09
N GLN A 531 53.79 2.25 -41.75
CA GLN A 531 53.92 3.48 -40.94
C GLN A 531 53.00 4.71 -41.16
N ALA A 532 52.10 4.95 -40.20
CA ALA A 532 52.03 6.22 -39.45
C ALA A 532 51.25 6.04 -38.11
N ASN A 533 51.51 6.92 -37.14
CA ASN A 533 51.05 6.86 -35.74
C ASN A 533 49.57 7.29 -35.50
N PRO A 534 48.99 7.06 -34.31
CA PRO A 534 47.53 6.89 -34.16
C PRO A 534 46.73 8.20 -33.99
N PRO A 535 45.46 8.25 -34.44
CA PRO A 535 44.54 9.35 -34.18
C PRO A 535 43.69 9.16 -32.89
N PRO A 536 43.10 10.23 -32.33
CA PRO A 536 42.48 10.20 -30.99
C PRO A 536 41.01 9.76 -30.96
N THR A 537 40.51 9.59 -29.74
CA THR A 537 39.14 9.22 -29.36
C THR A 537 38.04 10.06 -30.03
N ARG A 538 37.03 9.37 -30.60
CA ARG A 538 35.85 9.99 -31.24
C ARG A 538 34.62 10.06 -30.33
N ALA A 539 33.84 11.12 -30.55
CA ALA A 539 32.52 11.41 -29.98
C ALA A 539 31.42 10.43 -30.47
N PRO A 540 30.24 10.36 -29.80
CA PRO A 540 29.21 9.36 -30.12
C PRO A 540 28.48 9.64 -31.45
N PRO A 541 28.07 8.60 -32.19
CA PRO A 541 27.38 8.76 -33.47
C PRO A 541 25.88 9.10 -33.29
N ARG A 542 25.40 10.00 -34.16
CA ARG A 542 23.99 10.05 -34.58
C ARG A 542 23.77 9.03 -35.70
N CYS A 543 22.65 8.32 -35.67
CA CYS A 543 21.98 7.72 -36.84
C CYS A 543 20.46 7.80 -36.54
N SER A 544 19.61 8.50 -37.29
CA SER A 544 19.24 8.39 -38.72
C SER A 544 18.05 7.44 -38.97
N VAL A 545 17.26 7.79 -39.99
CA VAL A 545 15.93 7.24 -40.31
C VAL A 545 16.03 5.82 -40.90
N PRO A 546 14.94 5.04 -40.91
CA PRO A 546 14.52 4.53 -42.22
C PRO A 546 13.02 4.70 -42.52
N PHE A 547 12.72 4.77 -43.82
CA PHE A 547 11.39 4.99 -44.39
C PHE A 547 10.88 3.70 -45.07
N ASN A 548 9.56 3.60 -45.30
CA ASN A 548 8.84 2.63 -46.14
C ASN A 548 8.79 1.12 -45.75
N ARG A 549 7.57 0.66 -45.45
CA ARG A 549 6.90 -0.38 -46.26
C ARG A 549 5.41 -0.11 -46.38
N VAL A 550 4.78 -0.61 -47.45
CA VAL A 550 3.54 -0.05 -48.03
C VAL A 550 2.42 -1.09 -48.23
N SER A 551 1.20 -0.67 -47.93
CA SER A 551 -0.12 -1.07 -48.49
C SER A 551 -0.91 -2.30 -47.98
N ARG A 552 -2.25 -2.11 -48.14
CA ARG A 552 -3.40 -3.05 -48.14
C ARG A 552 -3.93 -3.49 -46.76
N SER A 553 -5.24 -3.53 -46.50
CA SER A 553 -6.40 -3.01 -47.28
C SER A 553 -7.72 -3.07 -46.47
N SER A 554 -8.60 -2.09 -46.70
CA SER A 554 -10.09 -2.19 -46.77
C SER A 554 -10.91 -2.97 -45.73
N GLY A 555 -11.93 -2.34 -45.14
CA GLY A 555 -12.96 -3.03 -44.34
C GLY A 555 -14.09 -2.14 -43.81
N ASN A 556 -15.00 -1.68 -44.68
CA ASN A 556 -16.24 -1.00 -44.28
C ASN A 556 -17.20 -1.94 -43.53
N TYR A 557 -17.99 -1.41 -42.59
CA TYR A 557 -19.40 -1.81 -42.40
C TYR A 557 -20.26 -0.65 -41.90
N LEU A 558 -21.18 -0.17 -42.75
CA LEU A 558 -22.43 0.47 -42.33
C LEU A 558 -23.45 -0.62 -41.95
N TYR A 559 -24.34 -0.37 -40.98
CA TYR A 559 -25.74 0.05 -41.23
C TYR A 559 -26.64 -0.08 -39.98
N LEU A 560 -27.69 0.78 -39.91
CA LEU A 560 -28.98 0.67 -39.18
C LEU A 560 -28.95 0.20 -37.69
N GLY A 561 -29.49 0.92 -36.71
CA GLY A 561 -30.48 2.00 -36.72
C GLY A 561 -31.80 1.53 -36.12
N LEU A 562 -32.33 2.25 -35.13
CA LEU A 562 -33.75 2.23 -34.74
C LEU A 562 -34.11 3.43 -33.85
N THR A 563 -35.37 3.83 -33.91
CA THR A 563 -35.84 5.18 -33.57
C THR A 563 -36.64 5.28 -32.27
N ARG A 564 -36.42 6.37 -31.54
CA ARG A 564 -37.43 7.32 -31.02
C ARG A 564 -38.73 6.76 -30.39
N ALA A 565 -38.95 7.07 -29.12
CA ALA A 565 -40.29 7.27 -28.55
C ALA A 565 -40.28 8.48 -27.59
N HIS A 566 -41.18 9.44 -27.80
CA HIS A 566 -41.44 10.55 -26.88
C HIS A 566 -42.51 10.16 -25.87
N VAL A 567 -42.43 10.67 -24.64
CA VAL A 567 -43.62 11.18 -23.91
C VAL A 567 -43.22 12.46 -23.17
N THR A 568 -44.03 13.51 -23.33
CA THR A 568 -43.93 14.81 -22.66
C THR A 568 -45.19 15.09 -21.82
N ARG A 569 -45.05 15.83 -20.70
CA ARG A 569 -46.00 16.74 -20.01
C ARG A 569 -45.45 17.05 -18.59
N ASN A 570 -45.10 18.30 -18.26
CA ASN A 570 -45.94 19.40 -17.72
C ASN A 570 -46.56 19.05 -16.34
N VAL A 571 -46.11 19.58 -15.18
CA VAL A 571 -46.22 20.97 -14.62
C VAL A 571 -47.69 21.33 -14.26
N PRO A 572 -48.10 22.03 -13.14
CA PRO A 572 -47.36 22.66 -12.00
C PRO A 572 -47.95 22.53 -10.53
N HIS A 573 -47.29 23.20 -9.57
CA HIS A 573 -47.80 24.04 -8.44
C HIS A 573 -48.43 23.54 -7.11
N ARG A 574 -47.84 24.08 -6.01
CA ARG A 574 -48.40 24.72 -4.79
C ARG A 574 -49.82 24.35 -4.30
N ALA A 575 -49.92 23.96 -3.02
CA ALA A 575 -50.66 24.73 -1.99
C ALA A 575 -50.33 24.24 -0.56
N SER A 576 -50.49 25.14 0.41
CA SER A 576 -50.49 24.90 1.87
C SER A 576 -51.89 25.19 2.44
N VAL A 577 -52.27 24.62 3.59
CA VAL A 577 -53.04 25.24 4.71
C VAL A 577 -53.60 24.20 5.72
N GLU A 578 -53.26 24.44 7.00
CA GLU A 578 -53.93 24.27 8.31
C GLU A 578 -54.96 23.17 8.71
N ALA A 579 -54.93 22.93 10.05
CA ALA A 579 -56.04 22.65 10.98
C ALA A 579 -56.73 21.25 11.00
N SER A 580 -57.30 20.76 12.13
CA SER A 580 -57.03 20.98 13.57
C SER A 580 -57.69 19.88 14.46
N ARG A 581 -57.42 19.92 15.78
CA ARG A 581 -57.69 18.97 16.90
C ARG A 581 -59.13 18.41 17.09
N LEU A 582 -59.26 17.22 17.74
CA LEU A 582 -59.98 17.04 19.05
C LEU A 582 -60.01 15.58 19.63
N GLY A 583 -59.75 15.44 20.94
CA GLY A 583 -60.29 14.39 21.88
C GLY A 583 -59.64 12.98 21.91
N THR A 584 -59.48 12.25 23.03
CA THR A 584 -59.79 12.47 24.48
C THR A 584 -58.82 11.61 25.37
N LYS A 585 -58.77 11.87 26.69
CA LYS A 585 -57.73 11.48 27.68
C LYS A 585 -57.79 10.04 28.24
N CYS A 586 -56.65 9.46 28.67
CA CYS A 586 -56.38 8.99 30.06
C CYS A 586 -54.91 8.46 30.25
N GLY A 587 -54.35 8.55 31.47
CA GLY A 587 -53.18 7.76 31.92
C GLY A 587 -51.82 8.50 31.97
N THR A 588 -51.22 8.59 33.16
CA THR A 588 -49.99 9.36 33.47
C THR A 588 -48.67 8.57 33.40
N ALA A 589 -47.67 9.12 32.73
CA ALA A 589 -46.24 8.98 33.07
C ALA A 589 -45.43 10.09 32.35
N GLU A 590 -44.58 10.83 33.06
CA GLU A 590 -43.80 11.93 32.46
C GLU A 590 -42.83 11.41 31.39
N LYS A 591 -42.86 12.04 30.21
CA LYS A 591 -41.81 11.90 29.19
C LYS A 591 -41.16 13.25 28.95
N ILE A 592 -39.92 13.36 29.44
CA ILE A 592 -39.00 14.44 29.07
C ILE A 592 -38.88 14.48 27.53
N PRO A 593 -38.99 15.65 26.87
CA PRO A 593 -38.87 15.73 25.42
C PRO A 593 -37.49 15.29 24.95
N LYS A 594 -37.44 14.38 23.97
CA LYS A 594 -36.20 14.12 23.22
C LYS A 594 -35.98 15.26 22.23
N GLU A 595 -35.27 16.30 22.67
CA GLU A 595 -34.57 17.17 21.75
C GLU A 595 -33.60 16.34 20.91
N SER A 596 -33.67 16.51 19.58
CA SER A 596 -32.65 16.01 18.67
C SER A 596 -31.37 16.81 18.85
N ARG A 597 -30.55 16.43 19.85
CA ARG A 597 -29.24 17.04 20.10
C ARG A 597 -28.35 16.94 18.87
N HIS A 598 -28.32 17.99 18.05
CA HIS A 598 -27.20 18.24 17.15
C HIS A 598 -25.94 18.34 18.01
N PHE A 599 -24.97 17.46 17.73
CA PHE A 599 -23.74 17.38 18.50
C PHE A 599 -22.80 18.48 18.00
N SER A 600 -22.88 19.68 18.60
CA SER A 600 -21.92 20.75 18.29
C SER A 600 -20.51 20.31 18.72
N TYR A 601 -19.56 20.43 17.81
CA TYR A 601 -18.17 20.13 18.12
C TYR A 601 -17.57 21.31 18.89
N PRO A 602 -16.80 21.10 19.99
CA PRO A 602 -16.47 22.18 20.93
C PRO A 602 -15.55 23.30 20.39
N PHE A 603 -15.02 23.16 19.17
CA PHE A 603 -14.22 24.17 18.47
C PHE A 603 -15.02 25.00 17.44
N THR A 604 -16.32 24.71 17.27
CA THR A 604 -17.23 25.38 16.34
C THR A 604 -18.02 26.48 17.05
N MET A 605 -17.36 27.58 17.40
CA MET A 605 -17.95 28.74 18.09
C MET A 605 -17.55 30.03 17.38
N ALA A 606 -18.49 30.98 17.29
CA ALA A 606 -18.31 32.29 16.65
C ALA A 606 -17.29 33.19 17.36
N GLU A 607 -17.14 33.00 18.67
CA GLU A 607 -16.36 33.87 19.55
C GLU A 607 -15.12 33.17 20.11
N ASN A 608 -14.19 33.96 20.65
CA ASN A 608 -13.02 33.48 21.40
C ASN A 608 -13.39 33.01 22.83
N SER A 609 -14.55 32.36 23.03
CA SER A 609 -14.94 31.86 24.35
C SER A 609 -13.93 30.80 24.84
N PRO A 610 -13.67 30.68 26.16
CA PRO A 610 -12.71 29.70 26.67
C PRO A 610 -13.10 28.26 26.31
N ASN A 611 -12.39 27.66 25.35
CA ASN A 611 -12.52 26.24 25.06
C ASN A 611 -11.56 25.47 26.00
N PRO A 612 -12.05 24.68 26.97
CA PRO A 612 -11.17 23.98 27.90
C PRO A 612 -10.41 22.82 27.25
N VAL A 613 -10.93 22.25 26.16
CA VAL A 613 -10.42 21.01 25.52
C VAL A 613 -8.94 21.14 25.17
N PRO A 614 -8.06 20.24 25.65
CA PRO A 614 -6.65 20.25 25.28
C PRO A 614 -6.42 20.18 23.76
N PHE A 615 -5.33 20.79 23.31
CA PHE A 615 -4.95 20.95 21.92
C PHE A 615 -5.92 21.76 21.05
N SER A 616 -7.13 22.15 21.48
CA SER A 616 -8.12 22.80 20.61
C SER A 616 -7.68 24.14 19.99
N GLU A 617 -6.72 24.83 20.63
CA GLU A 617 -6.20 26.12 20.21
C GLU A 617 -4.68 26.18 20.41
N PRO A 618 -3.95 26.93 19.57
CA PRO A 618 -2.52 27.17 19.76
C PRO A 618 -2.23 27.96 21.05
N PRO A 619 -0.99 27.92 21.58
CA PRO A 619 -0.62 28.50 22.87
C PRO A 619 -1.08 29.96 23.08
N TYR A 620 -0.85 30.84 22.09
CA TYR A 620 -1.21 32.26 22.18
C TYR A 620 -2.72 32.51 22.31
N LEU A 621 -3.57 31.57 21.85
CA LEU A 621 -5.02 31.61 22.00
C LEU A 621 -5.50 31.05 23.34
N ARG A 622 -4.66 30.28 24.05
CA ARG A 622 -4.90 29.78 25.42
C ARG A 622 -4.50 30.76 26.53
N GLY A 623 -4.06 31.97 26.17
CA GLY A 623 -3.56 32.98 27.12
C GLY A 623 -2.10 32.78 27.54
N LEU A 624 -1.36 31.89 26.87
CA LEU A 624 0.08 31.74 27.07
C LEU A 624 0.83 32.85 26.30
N PRO A 625 1.96 33.35 26.82
CA PRO A 625 2.75 34.37 26.12
C PRO A 625 3.33 33.82 24.81
N SER A 626 3.31 34.63 23.76
CA SER A 626 4.07 34.40 22.53
C SER A 626 4.93 35.64 22.25
N PRO A 627 6.22 35.48 21.89
CA PRO A 627 7.07 36.59 21.48
C PRO A 627 6.76 37.10 20.06
N TYR A 628 5.88 36.42 19.33
CA TYR A 628 5.59 36.67 17.90
C TYR A 628 4.26 37.37 17.65
N ILE A 629 3.31 37.28 18.61
CA ILE A 629 1.93 37.74 18.43
C ILE A 629 1.70 39.08 19.14
N THR A 630 1.46 40.14 18.37
CA THR A 630 1.17 41.48 18.89
C THR A 630 -0.31 41.65 19.29
N PRO A 631 -0.68 42.70 20.06
CA PRO A 631 -2.10 43.03 20.30
C PRO A 631 -2.89 43.26 19.00
N ALA A 632 -2.29 43.84 17.97
CA ALA A 632 -2.92 44.03 16.67
C ALA A 632 -3.20 42.69 15.96
N HIS A 633 -2.26 41.73 16.04
CA HIS A 633 -2.44 40.37 15.55
C HIS A 633 -3.62 39.67 16.28
N ARG A 634 -3.74 39.85 17.60
CA ARG A 634 -4.88 39.32 18.39
C ARG A 634 -6.22 39.95 18.00
N GLU A 635 -6.26 41.25 17.69
CA GLU A 635 -7.50 41.92 17.31
C GLU A 635 -7.94 41.59 15.88
N PHE A 636 -7.00 41.44 14.95
CA PHE A 636 -7.30 40.84 13.65
C PHE A 636 -7.82 39.40 13.80
N GLN A 637 -7.18 38.56 14.62
CA GLN A 637 -7.60 37.17 14.85
C GLN A 637 -9.07 37.07 15.27
N LYS A 638 -9.54 37.90 16.21
CA LYS A 638 -10.96 37.95 16.63
C LYS A 638 -11.90 38.27 15.45
N ARG A 639 -11.58 39.33 14.69
CA ARG A 639 -12.38 39.79 13.54
C ARG A 639 -12.42 38.74 12.43
N CYS A 640 -11.26 38.13 12.14
CA CYS A 640 -11.12 37.04 11.18
C CYS A 640 -11.92 35.79 11.59
N ARG A 641 -11.88 35.40 12.88
CA ARG A 641 -12.68 34.27 13.40
C ARG A 641 -14.15 34.48 13.17
N LYS A 642 -14.67 35.63 13.59
CA LYS A 642 -16.10 35.97 13.47
C LYS A 642 -16.54 35.92 12.00
N PHE A 643 -15.80 36.57 11.10
CA PHE A 643 -16.09 36.55 9.67
C PHE A 643 -16.06 35.13 9.09
N ALA A 644 -15.02 34.35 9.37
CA ALA A 644 -14.88 32.99 8.86
C ALA A 644 -15.99 32.08 9.40
N TRP A 645 -16.37 32.24 10.68
CA TRP A 645 -17.49 31.51 11.28
C TRP A 645 -18.81 31.76 10.55
N GLU A 646 -19.20 33.03 10.44
CA GLU A 646 -20.47 33.46 9.87
C GLU A 646 -20.61 33.06 8.38
N ASN A 647 -19.52 33.14 7.61
CA ASN A 647 -19.55 33.03 6.16
C ASN A 647 -19.00 31.72 5.58
N LEU A 648 -18.38 30.84 6.40
CA LEU A 648 -17.77 29.59 5.91
C LEU A 648 -17.87 28.43 6.91
N ILE A 649 -17.33 28.57 8.12
CA ILE A 649 -17.03 27.44 9.01
C ILE A 649 -18.31 26.75 9.50
N GLN A 650 -19.37 27.50 9.83
CA GLN A 650 -20.60 26.93 10.37
C GLN A 650 -21.34 26.03 9.36
N HIS A 651 -21.13 26.23 8.05
CA HIS A 651 -21.75 25.46 6.97
C HIS A 651 -20.78 24.44 6.31
N ALA A 652 -19.50 24.44 6.68
CA ALA A 652 -18.46 23.68 5.97
C ALA A 652 -18.75 22.17 5.86
N MET A 653 -19.29 21.54 6.91
CA MET A 653 -19.68 20.12 6.89
C MET A 653 -20.87 19.81 5.98
N GLU A 654 -21.82 20.75 5.86
CA GLU A 654 -22.98 20.62 4.97
C GLU A 654 -22.52 20.69 3.50
N TRP A 655 -21.69 21.66 3.18
CA TRP A 655 -21.14 21.85 1.83
C TRP A 655 -20.19 20.72 1.43
N GLU A 656 -19.41 20.17 2.37
CA GLU A 656 -18.61 18.97 2.12
C GLU A 656 -19.50 17.76 1.80
N LYS A 657 -20.60 17.55 2.53
CA LYS A 657 -21.60 16.50 2.19
C LYS A 657 -22.27 16.74 0.83
N ALA A 658 -22.56 17.99 0.48
CA ALA A 658 -23.08 18.38 -0.84
C ALA A 658 -22.02 18.27 -1.96
N GLY A 659 -20.74 18.18 -1.61
CA GLY A 659 -19.62 18.19 -2.53
C GLY A 659 -19.42 19.53 -3.24
N THR A 660 -20.01 20.64 -2.78
CA THR A 660 -19.79 21.97 -3.38
C THR A 660 -20.11 23.09 -2.39
N VAL A 661 -19.40 24.20 -2.50
CA VAL A 661 -19.74 25.46 -1.82
C VAL A 661 -20.69 26.28 -2.70
N PRO A 662 -21.72 26.95 -2.15
CA PRO A 662 -22.60 27.85 -2.91
C PRO A 662 -21.86 29.05 -3.52
N GLU A 663 -22.28 29.49 -4.70
CA GLU A 663 -21.58 30.54 -5.47
C GLU A 663 -21.46 31.87 -4.71
N HIS A 664 -22.53 32.29 -4.03
CA HIS A 664 -22.58 33.55 -3.27
C HIS A 664 -21.50 33.68 -2.17
N VAL A 665 -20.96 32.57 -1.68
CA VAL A 665 -19.92 32.57 -0.64
C VAL A 665 -18.65 33.21 -1.18
N PHE A 666 -18.32 32.95 -2.43
CA PHE A 666 -17.19 33.59 -3.10
C PHE A 666 -17.42 35.09 -3.23
N ASP A 667 -18.61 35.51 -3.64
CA ASP A 667 -18.95 36.94 -3.80
C ASP A 667 -18.89 37.68 -2.46
N THR A 668 -19.34 37.06 -1.37
CA THR A 668 -19.20 37.58 0.00
C THR A 668 -17.72 37.73 0.39
N PHE A 669 -16.89 36.72 0.12
CA PHE A 669 -15.45 36.80 0.39
C PHE A 669 -14.76 37.90 -0.45
N CYS A 670 -15.15 38.09 -1.72
CA CYS A 670 -14.67 39.19 -2.56
C CYS A 670 -15.10 40.56 -2.01
N LYS A 671 -16.39 40.73 -1.70
CA LYS A 671 -16.96 41.98 -1.16
C LYS A 671 -16.26 42.47 0.11
N HIS A 672 -15.81 41.55 0.95
CA HIS A 672 -15.11 41.84 2.20
C HIS A 672 -13.58 41.79 2.09
N ASN A 673 -13.02 41.71 0.87
CA ASN A 673 -11.58 41.58 0.59
C ASN A 673 -10.90 40.34 1.20
N MET A 674 -11.69 39.36 1.67
CA MET A 674 -11.24 38.21 2.46
C MET A 674 -10.64 37.05 1.65
N LEU A 675 -10.38 37.25 0.35
CA LEU A 675 -9.51 36.38 -0.44
C LEU A 675 -8.05 36.88 -0.50
N LEU A 676 -7.84 38.20 -0.41
CA LEU A 676 -6.50 38.83 -0.44
C LEU A 676 -5.54 38.33 0.65
N PRO A 677 -5.97 37.97 1.88
CA PRO A 677 -5.11 37.35 2.89
C PRO A 677 -4.37 36.07 2.46
N ASN A 678 -4.76 35.45 1.34
CA ASN A 678 -4.04 34.30 0.77
C ASN A 678 -2.86 34.70 -0.12
N MET A 679 -2.71 35.97 -0.50
CA MET A 679 -1.57 36.45 -1.27
C MET A 679 -0.28 36.40 -0.43
N PRO A 680 0.91 36.26 -1.04
CA PRO A 680 2.17 36.38 -0.30
C PRO A 680 2.34 37.78 0.28
N ALA A 681 2.86 37.86 1.51
CA ALA A 681 3.23 39.12 2.14
C ALA A 681 4.65 39.58 1.67
N PRO A 682 4.93 40.90 1.63
CA PRO A 682 3.95 41.99 1.75
C PRO A 682 2.96 41.99 0.57
N LEU A 683 1.74 42.45 0.82
CA LEU A 683 0.69 42.54 -0.19
C LEU A 683 1.08 43.53 -1.32
N PRO A 684 0.46 43.46 -2.52
CA PRO A 684 0.71 44.41 -3.60
C PRO A 684 0.03 45.76 -3.34
N VAL A 685 0.53 46.51 -2.34
CA VAL A 685 -0.07 47.74 -1.77
C VAL A 685 -0.49 48.75 -2.83
N ASP A 686 0.39 49.07 -3.79
CA ASP A 686 0.09 50.05 -4.84
C ASP A 686 -1.13 49.66 -5.69
N TRP A 687 -1.24 48.36 -6.01
CA TRP A 687 -2.38 47.82 -6.74
C TRP A 687 -3.66 47.85 -5.90
N LEU A 688 -3.58 47.50 -4.61
CA LEU A 688 -4.74 47.52 -3.71
C LEU A 688 -5.25 48.95 -3.50
N LYS A 689 -4.35 49.92 -3.27
CA LYS A 689 -4.71 51.35 -3.13
C LYS A 689 -5.30 51.93 -4.41
N ARG A 690 -4.76 51.59 -5.60
CA ARG A 690 -5.36 51.93 -6.91
C ARG A 690 -6.77 51.38 -7.10
N LEU A 691 -7.12 50.28 -6.44
CA LEU A 691 -8.44 49.65 -6.47
C LEU A 691 -9.35 50.10 -5.31
N GLY A 692 -8.92 51.08 -4.50
CA GLY A 692 -9.66 51.60 -3.34
C GLY A 692 -9.61 50.70 -2.09
N ILE A 693 -8.79 49.64 -2.11
CA ILE A 693 -8.64 48.68 -1.01
C ILE A 693 -7.51 49.16 -0.10
N ASN A 694 -7.89 49.82 1.00
CA ASN A 694 -6.96 50.41 1.98
C ASN A 694 -6.74 49.52 3.22
N ASP A 695 -7.70 48.66 3.54
CA ASP A 695 -7.63 47.73 4.65
C ASP A 695 -8.31 46.39 4.36
N ILE A 696 -7.97 45.37 5.15
CA ILE A 696 -8.62 44.06 5.19
C ILE A 696 -9.07 43.81 6.63
N LEU A 697 -10.39 43.84 6.86
CA LEU A 697 -11.01 43.78 8.19
C LEU A 697 -10.35 44.73 9.21
N GLY A 698 -10.02 45.96 8.81
CA GLY A 698 -9.40 46.97 9.66
C GLY A 698 -7.96 46.65 10.08
N VAL A 699 -7.19 46.01 9.19
CA VAL A 699 -5.71 46.01 9.15
C VAL A 699 -5.32 46.67 7.84
N LYS A 700 -4.46 47.71 7.86
CA LYS A 700 -4.07 48.41 6.64
C LYS A 700 -3.29 47.46 5.71
N VAL A 701 -3.43 47.63 4.41
CA VAL A 701 -2.76 46.76 3.43
C VAL A 701 -1.22 46.86 3.49
N GLU A 702 -0.69 48.02 3.89
CA GLU A 702 0.75 48.23 4.15
C GLU A 702 1.28 47.57 5.43
N ASP A 703 0.42 47.32 6.43
CA ASP A 703 0.80 46.72 7.70
C ASP A 703 0.74 45.18 7.66
N TRP A 704 0.42 44.58 6.49
CA TRP A 704 0.12 43.16 6.35
C TRP A 704 1.37 42.28 6.18
N ASP A 705 1.71 41.54 7.22
CA ASP A 705 2.86 40.64 7.32
C ASP A 705 2.52 39.14 7.18
N TYR A 706 3.52 38.27 7.38
CA TYR A 706 3.31 36.82 7.38
C TYR A 706 2.58 36.30 8.62
N ILE A 707 2.57 37.01 9.76
CA ILE A 707 1.83 36.61 10.96
C ILE A 707 0.32 36.81 10.75
N TYR A 708 -0.12 37.94 10.17
CA TYR A 708 -1.52 38.13 9.74
C TYR A 708 -1.95 37.05 8.74
N THR A 709 -1.09 36.76 7.76
CA THR A 709 -1.30 35.68 6.77
C THR A 709 -1.46 34.31 7.46
N GLY A 710 -0.60 33.99 8.42
CA GLY A 710 -0.67 32.75 9.21
C GLY A 710 -1.95 32.66 10.04
N ILE A 711 -2.34 33.73 10.74
CA ILE A 711 -3.59 33.81 11.51
C ILE A 711 -4.80 33.61 10.61
N TYR A 712 -4.84 34.23 9.43
CA TYR A 712 -5.92 34.03 8.48
C TYR A 712 -6.01 32.56 8.03
N CYS A 713 -4.88 31.95 7.64
CA CYS A 713 -4.87 30.56 7.19
C CYS A 713 -5.28 29.57 8.30
N ASP A 714 -4.89 29.86 9.54
CA ASP A 714 -5.24 29.11 10.75
C ASP A 714 -6.74 29.26 11.10
N GLU A 715 -7.30 30.47 11.06
CA GLU A 715 -8.72 30.72 11.34
C GLU A 715 -9.65 30.17 10.24
N LEU A 716 -9.23 30.21 8.98
CA LEU A 716 -10.02 29.67 7.86
C LEU A 716 -10.05 28.13 7.83
N ALA A 717 -9.03 27.47 8.37
CA ALA A 717 -8.97 26.00 8.43
C ALA A 717 -9.70 25.41 9.66
N ARG A 718 -10.41 26.21 10.46
CA ARG A 718 -11.03 25.79 11.74
C ARG A 718 -12.15 24.76 11.65
N SER A 719 -12.73 24.55 10.48
CA SER A 719 -13.64 23.44 10.23
C SER A 719 -12.92 22.08 10.29
N GLY A 720 -11.58 22.06 10.12
CA GLY A 720 -10.79 20.87 9.84
C GLY A 720 -10.86 20.41 8.38
N LEU A 721 -11.84 20.90 7.61
CA LEU A 721 -12.07 20.55 6.22
C LEU A 721 -11.33 21.51 5.29
N SER A 722 -10.46 20.98 4.44
CA SER A 722 -9.64 21.81 3.54
C SER A 722 -10.35 22.16 2.23
N GLY A 723 -11.33 21.34 1.82
CA GLY A 723 -12.08 21.53 0.58
C GLY A 723 -12.86 22.86 0.46
N PRO A 724 -13.67 23.27 1.46
CA PRO A 724 -14.49 24.48 1.36
C PRO A 724 -13.65 25.75 1.17
N GLY A 725 -12.57 25.92 1.95
CA GLY A 725 -11.61 27.01 1.74
C GLY A 725 -10.87 26.89 0.40
N GLY A 726 -10.48 25.68 0.01
CA GLY A 726 -9.83 25.43 -1.29
C GLY A 726 -10.67 25.84 -2.51
N SER A 727 -12.01 25.75 -2.41
CA SER A 727 -12.94 26.19 -3.48
C SER A 727 -13.02 27.71 -3.66
N LEU A 728 -12.45 28.50 -2.75
CA LEU A 728 -12.44 29.96 -2.81
C LEU A 728 -11.02 30.49 -3.07
N ASN A 729 -10.03 29.97 -2.35
CA ASN A 729 -8.75 30.64 -2.15
C ASN A 729 -7.69 30.39 -3.24
N ALA A 730 -7.71 29.22 -3.90
CA ALA A 730 -6.55 28.71 -4.63
C ALA A 730 -6.05 29.64 -5.75
N GLY A 731 -6.94 30.45 -6.32
CA GLY A 731 -6.57 31.51 -7.27
C GLY A 731 -5.71 32.59 -6.66
N PHE A 732 -6.13 33.17 -5.54
CA PHE A 732 -5.37 34.18 -4.80
C PHE A 732 -4.09 33.60 -4.20
N ALA A 733 -4.15 32.38 -3.67
CA ALA A 733 -2.99 31.75 -3.06
C ALA A 733 -1.88 31.41 -4.09
N PHE A 734 -2.24 30.92 -5.28
CA PHE A 734 -1.26 30.30 -6.20
C PHE A 734 -1.32 30.82 -7.64
N GLY A 735 -2.50 31.21 -8.14
CA GLY A 735 -2.70 31.61 -9.54
C GLY A 735 -2.35 33.07 -9.84
N ILE A 736 -2.73 34.01 -8.96
CA ILE A 736 -2.49 35.46 -9.11
C ILE A 736 -1.03 35.87 -8.83
N PRO A 737 -0.32 35.35 -7.80
CA PRO A 737 1.00 35.86 -7.43
C PRO A 737 2.08 35.86 -8.53
N PRO A 738 2.13 34.89 -9.47
CA PRO A 738 3.07 34.96 -10.60
C PRO A 738 2.82 36.14 -11.54
N ILE A 739 1.57 36.58 -11.71
CA ILE A 739 1.22 37.76 -12.52
C ILE A 739 1.74 39.03 -11.84
N VAL A 740 1.53 39.15 -10.52
CA VAL A 740 2.03 40.27 -9.71
C VAL A 740 3.56 40.35 -9.72
N LYS A 741 4.25 39.20 -9.51
CA LYS A 741 5.71 39.17 -9.33
C LYS A 741 6.51 39.17 -10.65
N PHE A 742 5.95 38.65 -11.73
CA PHE A 742 6.69 38.41 -12.98
C PHE A 742 5.97 38.86 -14.27
N GLY A 743 4.73 39.33 -14.18
CA GLY A 743 4.01 39.90 -15.33
C GLY A 743 4.57 41.26 -15.75
N SER A 744 4.53 41.57 -17.06
CA SER A 744 4.83 42.92 -17.55
C SER A 744 3.78 43.92 -17.05
N LYS A 745 4.05 45.23 -17.13
CA LYS A 745 3.09 46.25 -16.72
C LYS A 745 1.77 46.12 -17.50
N GLU A 746 1.85 45.91 -18.80
CA GLU A 746 0.71 45.75 -19.70
C GLU A 746 -0.10 44.47 -19.37
N LEU A 747 0.57 43.39 -18.95
CA LEU A 747 -0.10 42.20 -18.44
C LEU A 747 -0.83 42.49 -17.13
N GLN A 748 -0.17 43.19 -16.20
CA GLN A 748 -0.74 43.53 -14.90
C GLN A 748 -1.98 44.44 -15.04
N GLU A 749 -1.91 45.49 -15.84
CA GLU A 749 -3.05 46.39 -16.14
C GLU A 749 -4.26 45.65 -16.73
N ARG A 750 -4.03 44.63 -17.55
CA ARG A 750 -5.11 43.84 -18.19
C ARG A 750 -5.80 42.85 -17.26
N PHE A 751 -5.13 42.34 -16.24
CA PHE A 751 -5.61 41.19 -15.45
C PHE A 751 -5.78 41.48 -13.95
N LEU A 752 -4.88 42.25 -13.32
CA LEU A 752 -4.93 42.45 -11.87
C LEU A 752 -6.18 43.20 -11.36
N PRO A 753 -6.77 44.20 -12.06
CA PRO A 753 -7.99 44.86 -11.60
C PRO A 753 -9.16 43.90 -11.37
N ASP A 754 -9.36 42.93 -12.27
CA ASP A 754 -10.45 41.95 -12.16
C ASP A 754 -10.10 40.76 -11.26
N LEU A 755 -8.83 40.36 -11.22
CA LEU A 755 -8.36 39.24 -10.40
C LEU A 755 -8.28 39.61 -8.91
N LEU A 756 -7.74 40.78 -8.56
CA LEU A 756 -7.61 41.23 -7.16
C LEU A 756 -8.96 41.60 -6.53
N THR A 757 -9.92 42.05 -7.34
CA THR A 757 -11.32 42.30 -6.87
C THR A 757 -12.21 41.05 -6.95
N GLY A 758 -11.70 39.94 -7.50
CA GLY A 758 -12.43 38.68 -7.63
C GLY A 758 -13.53 38.65 -8.70
N LYS A 759 -13.71 39.72 -9.50
CA LYS A 759 -14.61 39.72 -10.67
C LYS A 759 -14.30 38.61 -11.68
N LYS A 760 -13.03 38.19 -11.71
CA LYS A 760 -12.53 37.05 -12.49
C LYS A 760 -11.79 36.09 -11.58
N ARG A 761 -12.00 34.79 -11.80
CA ARG A 761 -11.31 33.73 -11.04
C ARG A 761 -10.08 33.23 -11.78
N ALA A 762 -9.02 32.95 -11.02
CA ALA A 762 -7.81 32.30 -11.51
C ALA A 762 -7.57 30.94 -10.85
N CYS A 763 -6.84 30.07 -11.52
CA CYS A 763 -6.20 28.89 -10.94
C CYS A 763 -4.73 28.78 -11.37
N ILE A 764 -3.98 27.87 -10.74
CA ILE A 764 -2.63 27.49 -11.19
C ILE A 764 -2.69 26.14 -11.93
N ALA A 765 -2.14 26.07 -13.14
CA ALA A 765 -2.26 24.90 -14.01
C ALA A 765 -0.89 24.38 -14.49
N ILE A 766 -0.26 23.55 -13.64
CA ILE A 766 1.07 22.98 -13.91
C ILE A 766 0.96 21.50 -14.30
N THR A 767 0.45 20.70 -13.38
CA THR A 767 0.43 19.23 -13.42
C THR A 767 -0.36 18.64 -14.59
N GLU A 768 0.14 17.52 -15.11
CA GLU A 768 -0.40 16.78 -16.26
C GLU A 768 -0.61 15.29 -15.92
N PRO A 769 -1.27 14.49 -16.79
CA PRO A 769 -1.38 13.05 -16.61
C PRO A 769 -0.04 12.34 -16.40
N GLU A 770 0.95 12.68 -17.23
CA GLU A 770 2.27 12.01 -17.28
C GLU A 770 3.35 12.75 -16.46
N ALA A 771 3.07 13.97 -15.98
CA ALA A 771 4.05 14.83 -15.32
C ALA A 771 3.45 15.49 -14.06
N GLY A 772 3.66 14.83 -12.91
CA GLY A 772 3.32 15.31 -11.57
C GLY A 772 4.53 15.88 -10.83
N SER A 773 5.27 15.03 -10.13
CA SER A 773 6.51 15.41 -9.43
C SER A 773 7.59 15.90 -10.40
N ASP A 774 7.63 15.35 -11.62
CA ASP A 774 8.58 15.72 -12.67
C ASP A 774 8.04 16.87 -13.55
N VAL A 775 7.90 18.05 -12.92
CA VAL A 775 7.43 19.28 -13.59
C VAL A 775 8.33 19.67 -14.79
N ALA A 776 9.58 19.23 -14.83
CA ALA A 776 10.50 19.52 -15.93
C ALA A 776 10.07 18.92 -17.27
N ASN A 777 9.30 17.83 -17.22
CA ASN A 777 8.92 17.01 -18.37
C ASN A 777 7.43 17.10 -18.74
N ILE A 778 6.73 18.17 -18.34
CA ILE A 778 5.39 18.49 -18.88
C ILE A 778 5.40 18.59 -20.41
N VAL A 779 4.32 18.16 -21.06
CA VAL A 779 4.19 18.03 -22.52
C VAL A 779 3.16 18.96 -23.15
N THR A 780 2.32 19.69 -22.38
CA THR A 780 1.46 20.75 -22.96
C THR A 780 2.32 21.78 -23.68
N THR A 781 2.13 21.92 -24.98
CA THR A 781 2.93 22.80 -25.86
C THR A 781 2.30 24.18 -25.98
N ALA A 782 3.12 25.16 -26.35
CA ALA A 782 2.68 26.49 -26.77
C ALA A 782 3.53 26.95 -27.95
N THR A 783 3.03 26.75 -29.17
CA THR A 783 3.75 27.05 -30.42
C THR A 783 3.28 28.39 -30.96
N LYS A 784 4.21 29.27 -31.38
CA LYS A 784 3.82 30.56 -31.98
C LYS A 784 3.09 30.34 -33.30
N SER A 785 2.01 31.09 -33.52
CA SER A 785 1.29 31.16 -34.80
C SER A 785 2.19 31.71 -35.91
N ALA A 786 1.83 31.46 -37.17
CA ALA A 786 2.63 31.89 -38.33
C ALA A 786 2.85 33.41 -38.40
N ASP A 787 1.94 34.21 -37.84
CA ASP A 787 2.07 35.67 -37.74
C ASP A 787 2.82 36.15 -36.48
N GLY A 788 3.26 35.23 -35.61
CA GLY A 788 3.96 35.51 -34.36
C GLY A 788 3.13 36.17 -33.25
N LYS A 789 1.83 36.40 -33.45
CA LYS A 789 0.98 37.18 -32.51
C LYS A 789 0.35 36.36 -31.39
N HIS A 790 0.22 35.05 -31.58
CA HIS A 790 -0.40 34.14 -30.63
C HIS A 790 0.51 32.94 -30.36
N TYR A 791 0.35 32.33 -29.19
CA TYR A 791 0.66 30.93 -28.97
C TYR A 791 -0.61 30.10 -29.24
N ILE A 792 -0.43 28.95 -29.89
CA ILE A 792 -1.40 27.88 -30.03
C ILE A 792 -1.05 26.84 -28.98
N ILE A 793 -1.95 26.60 -28.02
CA ILE A 793 -1.70 25.73 -26.86
C ILE A 793 -2.45 24.41 -27.03
N ASN A 794 -1.71 23.31 -26.93
CA ASN A 794 -2.23 21.95 -27.08
C ASN A 794 -1.74 21.06 -25.93
N GLY A 795 -2.64 20.30 -25.30
CA GLY A 795 -2.30 19.38 -24.21
C GLY A 795 -3.41 19.18 -23.19
N SER A 796 -3.02 18.81 -21.96
CA SER A 796 -3.99 18.63 -20.86
C SER A 796 -3.37 18.90 -19.49
N LYS A 797 -4.20 19.39 -18.56
CA LYS A 797 -3.84 19.67 -17.16
C LYS A 797 -4.74 18.88 -16.22
N LYS A 798 -4.16 18.36 -15.14
CA LYS A 798 -4.81 17.39 -14.24
C LYS A 798 -4.69 17.80 -12.78
N TRP A 799 -5.76 17.59 -12.03
CA TRP A 799 -5.90 17.95 -10.61
C TRP A 799 -5.86 19.47 -10.32
N ILE A 800 -6.43 20.27 -11.22
CA ILE A 800 -6.43 21.73 -11.08
C ILE A 800 -7.55 22.17 -10.12
N THR A 801 -7.20 22.43 -8.86
CA THR A 801 -8.11 23.01 -7.85
C THR A 801 -8.66 24.35 -8.33
N ASN A 802 -9.94 24.62 -8.04
CA ASN A 802 -10.70 25.78 -8.54
C ASN A 802 -10.93 25.86 -10.07
N GLY A 803 -10.33 24.96 -10.86
CA GLY A 803 -10.29 25.09 -12.33
C GLY A 803 -11.67 25.23 -12.98
N ILE A 804 -12.66 24.46 -12.54
CA ILE A 804 -14.02 24.43 -13.10
C ILE A 804 -14.77 25.77 -13.02
N TRP A 805 -14.36 26.68 -12.12
CA TRP A 805 -14.93 28.03 -11.99
C TRP A 805 -14.02 29.13 -12.52
N SER A 806 -12.77 28.80 -12.88
CA SER A 806 -11.74 29.78 -13.21
C SER A 806 -11.91 30.34 -14.62
N ASP A 807 -11.86 31.67 -14.76
CA ASP A 807 -11.81 32.36 -16.04
C ASP A 807 -10.42 32.23 -16.69
N TYR A 808 -9.37 32.18 -15.86
CA TYR A 808 -7.98 32.12 -16.31
C TYR A 808 -7.16 31.06 -15.54
N ALA A 809 -6.16 30.50 -16.19
CA ALA A 809 -5.09 29.75 -15.56
C ALA A 809 -3.75 30.45 -15.73
N THR A 810 -3.00 30.59 -14.65
CA THR A 810 -1.55 30.75 -14.72
C THR A 810 -0.97 29.36 -15.03
N MET A 811 -0.67 29.12 -16.29
CA MET A 811 -0.44 27.79 -16.84
C MET A 811 1.02 27.58 -17.25
N ALA A 812 1.62 26.48 -16.81
CA ALA A 812 2.93 26.06 -17.29
C ALA A 812 2.81 25.33 -18.63
N VAL A 813 3.63 25.69 -19.61
CA VAL A 813 3.65 25.09 -20.95
C VAL A 813 5.08 24.95 -21.46
N ARG A 814 5.28 24.18 -22.53
CA ARG A 814 6.54 24.04 -23.25
C ARG A 814 6.53 24.92 -24.51
N THR A 815 7.36 25.97 -24.51
CA THR A 815 7.62 26.83 -25.68
C THR A 815 8.97 26.50 -26.36
N GLY A 816 9.84 25.77 -25.67
CA GLY A 816 11.18 25.40 -26.16
C GLY A 816 11.45 23.89 -26.13
N GLY A 817 12.73 23.52 -26.06
CA GLY A 817 13.19 22.12 -26.04
C GLY A 817 12.81 21.32 -24.78
N PRO A 818 13.39 20.11 -24.59
CA PRO A 818 13.13 19.28 -23.41
C PRO A 818 13.67 19.88 -22.10
N GLY A 819 13.16 19.41 -20.97
CA GLY A 819 13.63 19.80 -19.64
C GLY A 819 13.22 21.21 -19.18
N PRO A 820 13.81 21.71 -18.07
CA PRO A 820 13.34 22.91 -17.36
C PRO A 820 13.43 24.22 -18.14
N THR A 821 14.42 24.35 -19.02
CA THR A 821 14.70 25.57 -19.81
C THR A 821 13.81 25.72 -21.04
N GLY A 822 13.02 24.69 -21.39
CA GLY A 822 11.99 24.78 -22.42
C GLY A 822 10.62 25.23 -21.91
N LEU A 823 10.48 25.45 -20.60
CA LEU A 823 9.21 25.78 -19.96
C LEU A 823 8.96 27.29 -19.88
N SER A 824 7.70 27.67 -20.02
CA SER A 824 7.21 29.04 -19.86
C SER A 824 5.90 29.04 -19.08
N VAL A 825 5.46 30.20 -18.62
CA VAL A 825 4.17 30.36 -17.93
C VAL A 825 3.37 31.45 -18.63
N LEU A 826 2.08 31.22 -18.87
CA LEU A 826 1.17 32.19 -19.50
C LEU A 826 -0.12 32.35 -18.69
N VAL A 827 -0.78 33.49 -18.87
CA VAL A 827 -2.20 33.66 -18.52
C VAL A 827 -3.05 33.08 -19.67
N VAL A 828 -3.61 31.89 -19.45
CA VAL A 828 -4.41 31.15 -20.43
C VAL A 828 -5.90 31.30 -20.08
N PRO A 829 -6.78 31.72 -21.01
CA PRO A 829 -8.22 31.77 -20.78
C PRO A 829 -8.80 30.34 -20.68
N LEU A 830 -9.83 30.18 -19.84
CA LEU A 830 -10.47 28.90 -19.56
C LEU A 830 -11.97 28.92 -19.83
N LYS A 831 -12.75 29.49 -18.89
CA LYS A 831 -14.23 29.46 -18.92
C LYS A 831 -14.76 30.06 -20.21
N ASN A 832 -15.58 29.29 -20.93
CA ASN A 832 -16.22 29.65 -22.20
C ASN A 832 -15.24 29.98 -23.36
N HIS A 833 -13.96 29.59 -23.28
CA HIS A 833 -13.00 29.84 -24.35
C HIS A 833 -13.00 28.69 -25.40
N PRO A 834 -12.98 28.99 -26.72
CA PRO A 834 -12.80 27.97 -27.76
C PRO A 834 -11.54 27.14 -27.53
N GLY A 835 -11.63 25.83 -27.79
CA GLY A 835 -10.54 24.87 -27.59
C GLY A 835 -10.32 24.41 -26.15
N VAL A 836 -11.03 24.97 -25.15
CA VAL A 836 -10.90 24.55 -23.75
C VAL A 836 -12.08 23.70 -23.32
N THR A 837 -11.81 22.46 -22.90
CA THR A 837 -12.80 21.59 -22.24
C THR A 837 -12.41 21.38 -20.79
N MET A 838 -13.36 21.53 -19.86
CA MET A 838 -13.13 21.35 -18.42
C MET A 838 -14.14 20.37 -17.82
N ARG A 839 -13.65 19.42 -17.01
CA ARG A 839 -14.50 18.49 -16.25
C ARG A 839 -14.00 18.32 -14.82
N ARG A 840 -14.92 18.28 -13.87
CA ARG A 840 -14.62 18.03 -12.46
C ARG A 840 -14.18 16.58 -12.24
N LEU A 841 -13.15 16.37 -11.43
CA LEU A 841 -12.66 15.07 -11.00
C LEU A 841 -13.33 14.68 -9.67
N LYS A 842 -13.70 13.40 -9.54
CA LYS A 842 -14.08 12.82 -8.25
C LYS A 842 -12.81 12.44 -7.48
N VAL A 843 -12.67 12.97 -6.28
CA VAL A 843 -11.51 12.78 -5.39
C VAL A 843 -11.98 12.20 -4.04
N SER A 844 -11.06 11.67 -3.23
CA SER A 844 -11.43 11.01 -1.95
C SER A 844 -11.77 11.99 -0.83
N GLY A 845 -11.03 13.10 -0.76
CA GLY A 845 -11.23 14.21 0.16
C GLY A 845 -11.08 15.53 -0.59
N GLN A 846 -11.27 16.64 0.11
CA GLN A 846 -11.33 17.99 -0.45
C GLN A 846 -12.43 18.09 -1.52
N ILE A 847 -13.53 17.34 -1.40
CA ILE A 847 -14.43 17.08 -2.55
C ILE A 847 -15.12 18.34 -3.04
N THR A 848 -15.29 19.32 -2.17
CA THR A 848 -15.75 20.70 -2.43
C THR A 848 -14.78 21.56 -3.26
N GLY A 849 -13.48 21.26 -3.30
CA GLY A 849 -12.42 22.13 -3.87
C GLY A 849 -12.41 22.32 -5.40
N GLY A 850 -13.35 21.71 -6.14
CA GLY A 850 -13.46 21.88 -7.59
C GLY A 850 -12.24 21.37 -8.38
N THR A 851 -11.61 20.29 -7.93
CA THR A 851 -10.47 19.66 -8.62
C THR A 851 -10.85 19.29 -10.06
N THR A 852 -10.11 19.79 -11.05
CA THR A 852 -10.50 19.81 -12.46
C THR A 852 -9.49 19.13 -13.37
N TYR A 853 -10.00 18.55 -14.45
CA TYR A 853 -9.24 18.14 -15.63
C TYR A 853 -9.53 19.14 -16.75
N ILE A 854 -8.49 19.65 -17.39
CA ILE A 854 -8.56 20.67 -18.46
C ILE A 854 -7.92 20.07 -19.70
N GLU A 855 -8.63 20.10 -20.81
CA GLU A 855 -8.16 19.72 -22.15
C GLU A 855 -8.04 20.97 -23.01
N LEU A 856 -6.98 21.03 -23.80
CA LEU A 856 -6.56 22.21 -24.58
C LEU A 856 -6.30 21.74 -26.01
N ASP A 857 -7.14 22.20 -26.94
CA ASP A 857 -7.12 21.88 -28.36
C ASP A 857 -7.08 23.19 -29.18
N ASP A 858 -5.95 23.47 -29.82
CA ASP A 858 -5.64 24.69 -30.58
C ASP A 858 -6.02 26.02 -29.88
N VAL A 859 -5.84 26.09 -28.56
CA VAL A 859 -6.22 27.26 -27.75
C VAL A 859 -5.33 28.46 -28.08
N LYS A 860 -5.91 29.48 -28.70
CA LYS A 860 -5.23 30.72 -29.12
C LYS A 860 -5.05 31.67 -27.94
N VAL A 861 -3.81 32.02 -27.63
CA VAL A 861 -3.45 32.92 -26.51
C VAL A 861 -2.47 34.00 -27.01
N PRO A 862 -2.71 35.32 -26.80
CA PRO A 862 -1.80 36.36 -27.26
C PRO A 862 -0.38 36.19 -26.72
N VAL A 863 0.66 36.51 -27.50
CA VAL A 863 2.06 36.41 -27.00
C VAL A 863 2.34 37.34 -25.81
N SER A 864 1.58 38.42 -25.69
CA SER A 864 1.59 39.36 -24.56
C SER A 864 0.96 38.80 -23.26
N ASN A 865 0.42 37.57 -23.28
CA ASN A 865 0.00 36.86 -22.06
C ASN A 865 1.14 36.06 -21.39
N LEU A 866 2.35 36.12 -21.94
CA LEU A 866 3.55 35.50 -21.34
C LEU A 866 3.92 36.17 -20.01
N ILE A 867 4.14 35.36 -18.98
CA ILE A 867 4.64 35.79 -17.68
C ILE A 867 6.16 35.62 -17.67
N GLY A 868 6.90 36.71 -17.45
CA GLY A 868 8.36 36.75 -17.53
C GLY A 868 8.88 36.65 -18.97
N LYS A 869 9.74 35.66 -19.23
CA LYS A 869 10.38 35.40 -20.54
C LYS A 869 10.30 33.93 -20.89
N GLU A 870 10.37 33.60 -22.18
CA GLU A 870 10.43 32.22 -22.64
C GLU A 870 11.60 31.46 -21.97
N GLY A 871 11.36 30.21 -21.59
CA GLY A 871 12.34 29.36 -20.90
C GLY A 871 12.54 29.65 -19.40
N GLN A 872 11.90 30.68 -18.83
CA GLN A 872 11.99 30.98 -17.40
C GLN A 872 10.93 30.28 -16.54
N GLY A 873 10.06 29.44 -17.13
CA GLY A 873 8.88 28.91 -16.46
C GLY A 873 9.19 28.12 -15.19
N MET A 874 10.21 27.25 -15.20
CA MET A 874 10.61 26.50 -14.00
C MET A 874 11.00 27.41 -12.83
N ARG A 875 11.69 28.54 -13.11
CA ARG A 875 12.09 29.51 -12.07
C ARG A 875 10.86 30.14 -11.42
N ILE A 876 9.93 30.61 -12.25
CA ILE A 876 8.67 31.25 -11.82
C ILE A 876 7.86 30.29 -10.94
N ILE A 877 7.69 29.05 -11.39
CA ILE A 877 6.96 27.99 -10.67
C ILE A 877 7.61 27.71 -9.30
N MET A 878 8.93 27.49 -9.26
CA MET A 878 9.61 27.13 -8.01
C MET A 878 9.62 28.28 -6.99
N THR A 879 9.70 29.53 -7.41
CA THR A 879 9.54 30.69 -6.51
C THR A 879 8.11 30.79 -5.95
N ASN A 880 7.09 30.45 -6.75
CA ASN A 880 5.70 30.50 -6.30
C ASN A 880 5.38 29.44 -5.24
N PHE A 881 5.94 28.22 -5.40
CA PHE A 881 5.68 27.09 -4.50
C PHE A 881 6.09 27.30 -3.05
N ASN A 882 7.01 28.23 -2.73
CA ASN A 882 7.39 28.49 -1.33
C ASN A 882 6.21 29.05 -0.52
N HIS A 883 5.44 29.98 -1.09
CA HIS A 883 4.24 30.52 -0.46
C HIS A 883 3.12 29.49 -0.36
N GLU A 884 2.90 28.71 -1.43
CA GLU A 884 1.94 27.60 -1.44
C GLU A 884 2.18 26.61 -0.30
N ARG A 885 3.44 26.18 -0.13
CA ARG A 885 3.85 25.25 0.94
C ARG A 885 3.63 25.83 2.34
N LEU A 886 3.84 27.13 2.52
CA LEU A 886 3.61 27.80 3.80
C LEU A 886 2.12 27.80 4.18
N VAL A 887 1.25 28.27 3.27
CA VAL A 887 -0.21 28.31 3.48
C VAL A 887 -0.77 26.91 3.77
N ILE A 888 -0.33 25.90 3.02
CA ILE A 888 -0.68 24.49 3.28
C ILE A 888 -0.22 24.07 4.68
N SER A 889 1.02 24.37 5.09
CA SER A 889 1.56 23.96 6.39
C SER A 889 0.74 24.49 7.56
N VAL A 890 0.30 25.75 7.50
CA VAL A 890 -0.54 26.38 8.53
C VAL A 890 -1.91 25.70 8.60
N GLY A 891 -2.63 25.63 7.47
CA GLY A 891 -3.98 25.08 7.42
C GLY A 891 -4.05 23.59 7.79
N VAL A 892 -3.08 22.80 7.35
CA VAL A 892 -2.95 21.37 7.69
C VAL A 892 -2.66 21.18 9.19
N THR A 893 -1.87 22.07 9.81
CA THR A 893 -1.62 22.04 11.26
C THR A 893 -2.89 22.36 12.05
N ARG A 894 -3.73 23.30 11.58
CA ARG A 894 -5.07 23.50 12.17
C ARG A 894 -5.99 22.30 11.96
N ALA A 895 -5.99 21.65 10.80
CA ALA A 895 -6.80 20.44 10.60
C ALA A 895 -6.40 19.30 11.56
N ALA A 896 -5.10 19.15 11.82
CA ALA A 896 -4.58 18.19 12.80
C ALA A 896 -5.06 18.53 14.22
N ARG A 897 -5.08 19.83 14.54
CA ARG A 897 -5.60 20.40 15.80
C ARG A 897 -7.09 20.11 16.01
N VAL A 898 -7.90 20.24 14.96
CA VAL A 898 -9.34 19.90 14.97
C VAL A 898 -9.55 18.39 15.18
N ALA A 899 -8.84 17.53 14.44
CA ALA A 899 -8.95 16.09 14.60
C ALA A 899 -8.60 15.60 16.01
N LEU A 900 -7.47 16.08 16.56
CA LEU A 900 -7.01 15.63 17.88
C LEU A 900 -7.91 16.14 19.01
N SER A 901 -8.37 17.39 18.94
CA SER A 901 -9.29 17.94 19.97
C SER A 901 -10.70 17.34 19.88
N ALA A 902 -11.17 16.92 18.69
CA ALA A 902 -12.38 16.11 18.54
C ALA A 902 -12.24 14.77 19.27
N ALA A 903 -11.12 14.08 19.06
CA ALA A 903 -10.82 12.81 19.72
C ALA A 903 -10.72 12.96 21.25
N PHE A 904 -10.02 13.99 21.72
CA PHE A 904 -9.91 14.28 23.15
C PHE A 904 -11.29 14.51 23.80
N SER A 905 -12.13 15.32 23.15
CA SER A 905 -13.50 15.62 23.58
C SER A 905 -14.40 14.39 23.61
N TYR A 906 -14.25 13.48 22.64
CA TYR A 906 -14.97 12.21 22.60
C TYR A 906 -14.51 11.28 23.72
N CYS A 907 -13.20 11.13 23.94
CA CYS A 907 -12.66 10.25 24.97
C CYS A 907 -13.02 10.66 26.40
N LEU A 908 -13.23 11.95 26.67
CA LEU A 908 -13.73 12.46 27.96
C LEU A 908 -15.20 12.08 28.24
N LYS A 909 -16.00 11.83 27.19
CA LYS A 909 -17.46 11.60 27.29
C LYS A 909 -17.86 10.16 27.02
N ARG A 910 -17.09 9.43 26.22
CA ARG A 910 -17.41 8.07 25.81
C ARG A 910 -17.01 7.07 26.89
N GLU A 911 -17.96 6.26 27.32
CA GLU A 911 -17.71 5.18 28.26
C GLU A 911 -17.48 3.82 27.57
N ALA A 912 -16.63 3.00 28.20
CA ALA A 912 -16.40 1.59 27.95
C ALA A 912 -15.78 0.94 29.20
N PHE A 913 -16.11 -0.33 29.48
CA PHE A 913 -15.60 -1.06 30.66
C PHE A 913 -15.87 -0.35 32.00
N GLY A 914 -17.03 0.32 32.13
CA GLY A 914 -17.46 1.01 33.35
C GLY A 914 -16.72 2.31 33.67
N LYS A 915 -15.93 2.86 32.73
CA LYS A 915 -15.17 4.12 32.87
C LYS A 915 -15.16 4.89 31.55
N THR A 916 -14.64 6.12 31.54
CA THR A 916 -14.43 6.87 30.28
C THR A 916 -13.29 6.24 29.47
N LEU A 917 -13.24 6.50 28.16
CA LEU A 917 -12.07 6.13 27.35
C LEU A 917 -10.80 6.86 27.83
N MET A 918 -10.93 8.08 28.36
CA MET A 918 -9.81 8.83 28.94
C MET A 918 -9.16 8.11 30.14
N ASP A 919 -9.90 7.27 30.86
CA ASP A 919 -9.37 6.46 31.97
C ASP A 919 -8.41 5.35 31.52
N GLN A 920 -8.41 4.99 30.24
CA GLN A 920 -7.58 3.93 29.68
C GLN A 920 -6.15 4.43 29.35
N PRO A 921 -5.08 3.83 29.90
CA PRO A 921 -3.70 4.28 29.66
C PRO A 921 -3.30 4.34 28.17
N VAL A 922 -3.80 3.39 27.37
CA VAL A 922 -3.54 3.33 25.92
C VAL A 922 -4.14 4.52 25.15
N VAL A 923 -5.26 5.08 25.63
CA VAL A 923 -5.89 6.26 25.04
C VAL A 923 -5.06 7.50 25.36
N ARG A 924 -4.70 7.69 26.64
CA ARG A 924 -3.83 8.80 27.06
C ARG A 924 -2.48 8.80 26.33
N HIS A 925 -1.85 7.64 26.17
CA HIS A 925 -0.61 7.50 25.42
C HIS A 925 -0.73 7.93 23.94
N ARG A 926 -1.82 7.52 23.25
CA ARG A 926 -2.08 7.93 21.86
C ARG A 926 -2.27 9.45 21.74
N LEU A 927 -3.08 10.04 22.62
CA LEU A 927 -3.34 11.48 22.65
C LEU A 927 -2.05 12.27 22.96
N ALA A 928 -1.22 11.81 23.91
CA ALA A 928 0.04 12.45 24.27
C ALA A 928 1.04 12.45 23.11
N LYS A 929 1.22 11.32 22.40
CA LYS A 929 2.13 11.23 21.24
C LYS A 929 1.69 12.18 20.12
N ALA A 930 0.42 12.15 19.72
CA ALA A 930 -0.09 13.02 18.67
C ALA A 930 -0.06 14.51 19.07
N GLY A 931 -0.35 14.81 20.33
CA GLY A 931 -0.29 16.17 20.88
C GLY A 931 1.12 16.76 20.90
N ALA A 932 2.13 15.95 21.27
CA ALA A 932 3.53 16.40 21.23
C ALA A 932 3.98 16.75 19.80
N GLU A 933 3.63 15.92 18.82
CA GLU A 933 3.89 16.16 17.40
C GLU A 933 3.18 17.42 16.88
N LEU A 934 1.91 17.63 17.28
CA LEU A 934 1.09 18.79 16.92
C LEU A 934 1.66 20.11 17.45
N GLU A 935 1.95 20.21 18.74
CA GLU A 935 2.46 21.47 19.31
C GLU A 935 3.89 21.76 18.85
N THR A 936 4.72 20.73 18.62
CA THR A 936 6.03 20.89 17.97
C THR A 936 5.89 21.45 16.55
N MET A 937 4.92 20.97 15.77
CA MET A 937 4.65 21.49 14.43
C MET A 937 4.17 22.94 14.48
N TRP A 938 3.27 23.28 15.41
CA TRP A 938 2.80 24.66 15.56
C TRP A 938 3.94 25.63 15.91
N ALA A 939 4.78 25.28 16.89
CA ALA A 939 5.93 26.11 17.28
C ALA A 939 6.88 26.36 16.10
N TRP A 940 7.10 25.35 15.25
CA TRP A 940 7.95 25.50 14.06
C TRP A 940 7.29 26.34 12.95
N VAL A 941 5.98 26.23 12.76
CA VAL A 941 5.23 27.12 11.85
C VAL A 941 5.32 28.57 12.32
N GLU A 942 5.07 28.85 13.60
CA GLU A 942 5.13 30.20 14.18
C GLU A 942 6.55 30.80 14.04
N GLN A 943 7.60 29.98 14.24
CA GLN A 943 8.99 30.37 13.99
C GLN A 943 9.27 30.73 12.52
N ILE A 944 8.78 29.93 11.56
CA ILE A 944 8.98 30.20 10.12
C ILE A 944 8.27 31.50 9.72
N LEU A 945 7.04 31.73 10.20
CA LEU A 945 6.31 32.97 9.93
C LEU A 945 7.05 34.19 10.49
N TYR A 946 7.57 34.10 11.72
CA TYR A 946 8.39 35.15 12.31
C TYR A 946 9.66 35.42 11.50
N GLN A 947 10.39 34.37 11.07
CA GLN A 947 11.58 34.53 10.24
C GLN A 947 11.27 35.17 8.88
N LEU A 948 10.11 34.88 8.28
CA LEU A 948 9.66 35.52 7.04
C LEU A 948 9.33 37.02 7.20
N CYS A 949 8.98 37.48 8.41
CA CYS A 949 8.83 38.91 8.70
C CYS A 949 10.17 39.64 8.94
N HIS A 950 11.26 38.92 9.23
CA HIS A 950 12.53 39.51 9.69
C HIS A 950 13.73 39.27 8.75
N LEU A 951 13.54 38.54 7.65
CA LEU A 951 14.53 38.35 6.59
C LEU A 951 14.12 39.12 5.33
N SER A 952 15.09 39.55 4.52
CA SER A 952 14.80 40.05 3.17
C SER A 952 14.17 38.93 2.31
N LYS A 953 13.53 39.31 1.19
CA LYS A 953 12.87 38.31 0.34
C LYS A 953 13.89 37.36 -0.30
N GLU A 954 15.05 37.89 -0.67
CA GLU A 954 16.16 37.16 -1.27
C GLU A 954 16.78 36.18 -0.26
N GLU A 955 17.01 36.61 0.98
CA GLU A 955 17.54 35.75 2.04
C GLU A 955 16.54 34.67 2.45
N SER A 956 15.26 35.00 2.60
CA SER A 956 14.23 34.02 2.96
C SER A 956 14.00 32.99 1.86
N ASP A 957 13.94 33.38 0.59
CA ASP A 957 13.81 32.43 -0.53
C ASP A 957 15.02 31.46 -0.62
N ILE A 958 16.22 31.88 -0.20
CA ILE A 958 17.42 31.03 -0.11
C ILE A 958 17.40 30.16 1.16
N GLN A 959 17.37 30.77 2.35
CA GLN A 959 17.59 30.10 3.63
C GLN A 959 16.39 29.24 4.04
N LEU A 960 15.17 29.73 3.81
CA LEU A 960 13.95 29.07 4.28
C LEU A 960 13.32 28.16 3.22
N GLY A 961 13.61 28.33 1.92
CA GLY A 961 12.95 27.54 0.85
C GLY A 961 13.02 26.02 1.04
N GLY A 962 14.16 25.50 1.54
CA GLY A 962 14.30 24.09 1.92
C GLY A 962 13.56 23.71 3.21
N LEU A 963 13.53 24.61 4.20
CA LEU A 963 12.86 24.40 5.49
C LEU A 963 11.33 24.48 5.38
N THR A 964 10.79 25.39 4.57
CA THR A 964 9.34 25.48 4.27
C THR A 964 8.86 24.24 3.50
N ALA A 965 9.67 23.69 2.60
CA ALA A 965 9.40 22.39 1.98
C ALA A 965 9.33 21.26 3.02
N LEU A 966 10.28 21.22 3.96
CA LEU A 966 10.31 20.22 5.02
C LEU A 966 9.13 20.39 6.01
N ALA A 967 8.76 21.63 6.36
CA ALA A 967 7.62 21.95 7.21
C ALA A 967 6.28 21.53 6.58
N LYS A 968 6.12 21.69 5.26
CA LYS A 968 4.96 21.17 4.52
C LYS A 968 4.90 19.65 4.58
N ALA A 969 6.01 18.96 4.32
CA ALA A 969 6.06 17.50 4.43
C ALA A 969 5.73 17.02 5.85
N LYS A 970 6.34 17.64 6.87
CA LYS A 970 6.15 17.26 8.27
C LYS A 970 4.74 17.54 8.77
N SER A 971 4.15 18.69 8.46
CA SER A 971 2.76 19.02 8.86
C SER A 971 1.74 18.03 8.29
N ALA A 972 1.91 17.59 7.04
CA ALA A 972 1.08 16.56 6.44
C ALA A 972 1.19 15.20 7.14
N MET A 973 2.39 14.82 7.59
CA MET A 973 2.60 13.62 8.43
C MET A 973 1.96 13.75 9.81
N VAL A 974 2.01 14.94 10.43
CA VAL A 974 1.39 15.24 11.73
C VAL A 974 -0.13 15.21 11.64
N LEU A 975 -0.73 15.74 10.56
CA LEU A 975 -2.15 15.57 10.26
C LEU A 975 -2.52 14.09 10.13
N ASN A 976 -1.73 13.31 9.38
CA ASN A 976 -1.99 11.87 9.25
C ASN A 976 -2.00 11.15 10.60
N GLU A 977 -1.01 11.40 11.47
CA GLU A 977 -0.99 10.81 12.83
C GLU A 977 -2.22 11.26 13.66
N CYS A 978 -2.54 12.56 13.66
CA CYS A 978 -3.67 13.09 14.43
C CYS A 978 -5.02 12.56 13.94
N ALA A 979 -5.24 12.49 12.62
CA ALA A 979 -6.46 11.97 12.01
C ALA A 979 -6.61 10.45 12.24
N GLN A 980 -5.52 9.67 12.11
CA GLN A 980 -5.53 8.24 12.41
C GLN A 980 -5.80 7.98 13.90
N VAL A 981 -5.17 8.73 14.81
CA VAL A 981 -5.45 8.66 16.25
C VAL A 981 -6.91 9.01 16.53
N ALA A 982 -7.45 10.05 15.89
CA ALA A 982 -8.84 10.45 16.06
C ALA A 982 -9.81 9.34 15.63
N VAL A 983 -9.72 8.86 14.38
CA VAL A 983 -10.59 7.79 13.87
C VAL A 983 -10.51 6.52 14.73
N LEU A 984 -9.30 6.11 15.14
CA LEU A 984 -9.13 4.94 16.03
C LEU A 984 -9.77 5.13 17.42
N LEU A 985 -9.75 6.34 17.97
CA LEU A 985 -10.34 6.65 19.27
C LEU A 985 -11.87 6.82 19.21
N PHE A 986 -12.41 7.25 18.07
CA PHE A 986 -13.86 7.19 17.80
C PHE A 986 -14.35 5.76 17.56
N GLY A 987 -13.46 4.82 17.18
CA GLY A 987 -13.80 3.43 16.91
C GLY A 987 -14.69 3.30 15.68
N GLY A 988 -15.75 2.49 15.78
CA GLY A 988 -16.71 2.32 14.66
C GLY A 988 -17.33 3.63 14.17
N ASN A 989 -17.54 4.61 15.05
CA ASN A 989 -18.04 5.93 14.66
C ASN A 989 -17.05 6.71 13.78
N GLY A 990 -15.73 6.48 13.94
CA GLY A 990 -14.70 7.14 13.14
C GLY A 990 -14.59 6.60 11.71
N PHE A 991 -15.26 5.49 11.41
CA PHE A 991 -15.34 4.88 10.09
C PHE A 991 -16.58 5.33 9.28
N THR A 992 -17.54 6.00 9.91
CA THR A 992 -18.82 6.37 9.28
C THR A 992 -18.85 7.83 8.83
N GLN A 993 -19.28 8.06 7.58
CA GLN A 993 -19.52 9.38 6.98
C GLN A 993 -20.71 10.16 7.57
N THR A 994 -21.29 9.66 8.65
CA THR A 994 -22.49 10.20 9.31
C THR A 994 -22.36 10.07 10.83
N GLY A 995 -23.00 10.98 11.56
CA GLY A 995 -23.09 10.92 13.01
C GLY A 995 -21.82 11.40 13.70
N GLN A 996 -21.53 10.92 14.90
CA GLN A 996 -20.55 11.57 15.80
C GLN A 996 -19.10 11.59 15.30
N GLY A 997 -18.70 10.68 14.40
CA GLY A 997 -17.35 10.66 13.85
C GLY A 997 -17.21 11.21 12.43
N GLU A 998 -18.28 11.76 11.85
CA GLU A 998 -18.29 12.21 10.44
C GLU A 998 -17.21 13.27 10.14
N LEU A 999 -16.87 14.11 11.12
CA LEU A 999 -15.81 15.10 10.96
C LEU A 999 -14.41 14.45 10.92
N VAL A 1000 -14.12 13.50 11.82
CA VAL A 1000 -12.80 12.86 11.86
C VAL A 1000 -12.59 11.89 10.71
N GLU A 1001 -13.68 11.28 10.20
CA GLU A 1001 -13.70 10.55 8.93
C GLU A 1001 -13.34 11.48 7.75
N ALA A 1002 -13.98 12.66 7.67
CA ALA A 1002 -13.75 13.61 6.59
C ALA A 1002 -12.31 14.16 6.62
N ILE A 1003 -11.79 14.50 7.80
CA ILE A 1003 -10.39 14.92 7.95
C ILE A 1003 -9.43 13.80 7.55
N LEU A 1004 -9.74 12.53 7.85
CA LEU A 1004 -8.91 11.40 7.41
C LEU A 1004 -8.93 11.25 5.87
N ARG A 1005 -10.08 11.48 5.22
CA ARG A 1005 -10.19 11.50 3.74
C ARG A 1005 -9.43 12.65 3.09
N ASP A 1006 -9.24 13.77 3.78
CA ASP A 1006 -8.44 14.93 3.33
C ASP A 1006 -6.93 14.69 3.42
N VAL A 1007 -6.44 13.72 4.20
CA VAL A 1007 -5.00 13.45 4.40
C VAL A 1007 -4.20 13.32 3.09
N PRO A 1008 -4.62 12.58 2.05
CA PRO A 1008 -3.90 12.53 0.77
C PRO A 1008 -3.73 13.92 0.13
N GLY A 1009 -4.70 14.82 0.31
CA GLY A 1009 -4.67 16.22 -0.13
C GLY A 1009 -3.66 17.08 0.63
N ALA A 1010 -3.20 16.67 1.82
CA ALA A 1010 -2.06 17.30 2.50
C ALA A 1010 -0.72 16.70 2.06
N ARG A 1011 -0.67 15.37 1.87
CA ARG A 1011 0.58 14.63 1.64
C ARG A 1011 1.10 14.69 0.19
N ILE A 1012 0.24 14.96 -0.80
CA ILE A 1012 0.56 14.84 -2.24
C ILE A 1012 0.75 16.20 -2.97
N PRO A 1013 -0.22 17.13 -3.04
CA PRO A 1013 -0.07 18.40 -3.77
C PRO A 1013 0.88 19.39 -3.05
N GLY A 1014 1.37 20.43 -3.71
CA GLY A 1014 2.45 21.30 -3.20
C GLY A 1014 3.85 20.63 -3.18
N GLY A 1015 3.94 19.43 -3.76
CA GLY A 1015 5.07 18.50 -3.68
C GLY A 1015 4.76 17.34 -2.73
N SER A 1016 4.99 16.11 -3.19
CA SER A 1016 4.83 14.92 -2.34
C SER A 1016 5.89 14.90 -1.24
N GLU A 1017 5.58 14.26 -0.12
CA GLU A 1017 6.50 14.16 1.02
C GLU A 1017 7.92 13.75 0.61
N ASP A 1018 8.08 12.66 -0.15
CA ASP A 1018 9.41 12.17 -0.57
C ASP A 1018 10.20 13.21 -1.38
N VAL A 1019 9.52 13.94 -2.29
CA VAL A 1019 10.12 14.99 -3.12
C VAL A 1019 10.53 16.19 -2.27
N LEU A 1020 9.75 16.56 -1.26
CA LEU A 1020 10.04 17.69 -0.38
C LEU A 1020 11.11 17.36 0.67
N LEU A 1021 11.15 16.11 1.17
CA LEU A 1021 12.24 15.59 2.00
C LEU A 1021 13.58 15.68 1.25
N ASP A 1022 13.66 15.13 0.04
CA ASP A 1022 14.86 15.23 -0.81
C ASP A 1022 15.20 16.70 -1.17
N LEU A 1023 14.22 17.50 -1.59
CA LEU A 1023 14.42 18.91 -1.92
C LEU A 1023 15.03 19.68 -0.74
N SER A 1024 14.56 19.45 0.49
CA SER A 1024 15.07 20.15 1.68
C SER A 1024 16.57 19.89 1.88
N VAL A 1025 17.00 18.63 1.82
CA VAL A 1025 18.42 18.24 1.96
C VAL A 1025 19.24 18.81 0.82
N ARG A 1026 18.74 18.75 -0.43
CA ARG A 1026 19.45 19.35 -1.59
C ARG A 1026 19.61 20.86 -1.48
N GLN A 1027 18.68 21.60 -0.87
CA GLN A 1027 18.85 23.03 -0.62
C GLN A 1027 19.85 23.29 0.51
N LEU A 1028 19.78 22.55 1.62
CA LEU A 1028 20.74 22.66 2.73
C LEU A 1028 22.19 22.40 2.26
N VAL A 1029 22.41 21.39 1.42
CA VAL A 1029 23.73 21.10 0.82
C VAL A 1029 24.22 22.27 -0.05
N LYS A 1030 23.34 22.86 -0.88
CA LYS A 1030 23.70 24.03 -1.71
C LYS A 1030 24.07 25.26 -0.87
N ILE A 1031 23.32 25.51 0.21
CA ILE A 1031 23.59 26.63 1.14
C ILE A 1031 24.96 26.40 1.80
N TYR A 1032 25.22 25.20 2.32
CA TYR A 1032 26.50 24.83 2.92
C TYR A 1032 27.67 25.04 1.96
N GLN A 1033 27.59 24.49 0.73
CA GLN A 1033 28.65 24.65 -0.28
C GLN A 1033 28.88 26.11 -0.68
N ALA A 1034 27.83 26.92 -0.75
CA ALA A 1034 27.95 28.35 -1.03
C ALA A 1034 28.60 29.13 0.12
N GLN A 1035 28.30 28.76 1.37
CA GLN A 1035 28.91 29.35 2.57
C GLN A 1035 30.37 28.93 2.74
N GLU A 1036 30.68 27.64 2.59
CA GLU A 1036 32.04 27.10 2.59
C GLU A 1036 32.90 27.78 1.53
N LYS A 1037 32.39 27.93 0.30
CA LYS A 1037 33.11 28.64 -0.76
C LYS A 1037 33.41 30.08 -0.38
N LYS A 1038 32.45 30.82 0.19
CA LYS A 1038 32.66 32.20 0.68
C LYS A 1038 33.74 32.24 1.76
N LEU A 1039 33.66 31.37 2.78
CA LEU A 1039 34.67 31.30 3.84
C LEU A 1039 36.06 31.00 3.29
N SER A 1040 36.19 30.03 2.38
CA SER A 1040 37.47 29.68 1.73
C SER A 1040 38.07 30.80 0.85
N GLN A 1041 37.25 31.75 0.41
CA GLN A 1041 37.68 32.95 -0.31
C GLN A 1041 38.10 34.05 0.66
N SER A 1042 37.36 34.24 1.76
CA SER A 1042 37.71 35.16 2.84
C SER A 1042 38.97 34.76 3.62
N SER A 1043 39.34 33.48 3.67
CA SER A 1043 40.60 33.00 4.27
C SER A 1043 41.81 33.04 3.32
N LYS A 1044 41.66 33.60 2.11
CA LYS A 1044 42.74 33.80 1.12
C LYS A 1044 43.05 35.28 0.87
N ILE A 1045 42.45 36.16 1.66
CA ILE A 1045 42.71 37.60 1.77
C ILE A 1045 43.31 37.81 3.16
#